data_AF-A0A2E9RXH0-F1
#
_entry.id   AF-A0A2E9RXH0-F1
#
_cell.length_a   1.000
_cell.length_b   1.000
_cell.length_c   1.000
_cell.angle_alpha   90.00
_cell.angle_beta   90.00
_cell.angle_gamma   90.00
#
_symmetry.space_group_name_H-M   'P 1'
#
loop_
_entity.id
_entity.type
_entity.pdbx_description
1 polymer ?
#
loop_
_entity_poly.entity_id
_entity_poly.type
_entity_poly.pdbx_seq_one_letter_code
_entity_poly.pdbx_strand_id
1 'polypeptide(L)'
;MHARSSYPVTQGSSFHLGIKSQSTAARVYSAPKVHRLAVDDTPVVIGDSSITVFGTDVSGDLASGITYLGGPDDDNNGFVTTETLTQAGEYFQFTWTDGDANLGLFSDNDHAVGDLDANRGVWSNDDYLFFGARSEHNGTMNGLYNENAYASTVLEGAIGAYYGRVGFDVDGRATVWASTDGVTYTVKQRLDAAAPTGSYRFIWIPQDSNANLSTLTKGQLAVGPTMYFRYVESPDGNFQYPLFATVEEAEYYYTQSGGTDTVKYDDYVYPDDPTNTSWKMPIAYRETNGGFAPENQTFLGNPVTYTEITTLTNADLAPAVFSASGLTVNEDSVVNYQTQPMDTSYVTTFTNLPAGLVDSSVGMIGGTAPSVSGDNVTNPSDSYVIDVTRTNSYGSSTGQLTITVNNLTPPSTLPSGFTQEAGSFTDNGDGTYTVDNSSVVQVGLTLAEDKRVIIPASWAIGNVLPFLDYTQGESKAFFGIADLSPNWNDTPDLHSDFDAVVRWEATSASQHKHSMSVGDLIGANHNTVNSASLAYWNYAIEWDGTQLHVLRSATLSDLQTKHRSEITTGLIISDEPASSRSGSLPLVVATRAGGTMNLTTSGLSVIDIPAEPVTNLTPWTKALDFSGSSERAVQVSTSASVNPLRMSGVSATVSAPASSGKTSSDSNSRPWATAIVFRSDKHNSNQHIWNMGEGAGSNDDNIYIRQSSFGSLHFGWGRDGALNECALGNVSTTTGWHGIYIAHTGERLSGSDATAANLADCFSIRRMGSEWSQPFGSLGSELSTSGNWVTNGGRMDRSITGDFTIGGRGSNRSFHGKVASMVITTLKLNDYMPTEAEIKMMITDPKKWEDDYRVGQYVRAGNSSSNVNYVPSSWTVHGASIMWLMGDGSMDSYSNMIRNDVYSSDQNYTKLNMISMVSNDIQNVTINGLS
;
A
#
# COMPACT_ATOMS: atom_id res chain seq x y z
N MET A 1 -46.72 -48.17 64.09
CA MET A 1 -46.09 -49.51 64.03
C MET A 1 -46.24 -50.16 65.41
N HIS A 2 -46.90 -51.32 65.53
CA HIS A 2 -47.28 -51.86 66.85
C HIS A 2 -46.38 -53.01 67.38
N ALA A 3 -45.53 -53.62 66.55
CA ALA A 3 -44.52 -54.59 66.96
C ALA A 3 -43.39 -54.70 65.91
N ARG A 4 -42.15 -54.94 66.35
CA ARG A 4 -40.95 -55.21 65.52
C ARG A 4 -40.17 -56.35 66.18
N SER A 5 -39.68 -57.30 65.38
CA SER A 5 -38.73 -58.32 65.86
C SER A 5 -37.34 -57.70 66.04
N SER A 6 -36.67 -58.03 67.13
CA SER A 6 -35.25 -57.73 67.35
C SER A 6 -34.31 -58.79 66.77
N TYR A 7 -34.86 -59.91 66.28
CA TYR A 7 -34.08 -60.98 65.67
C TYR A 7 -33.96 -60.75 64.15
N PRO A 8 -32.73 -60.69 63.60
CA PRO A 8 -32.51 -60.55 62.18
C PRO A 8 -33.00 -61.81 61.46
N VAL A 9 -33.56 -61.61 60.28
CA VAL A 9 -34.18 -62.68 59.50
C VAL A 9 -33.34 -62.91 58.26
N THR A 10 -32.90 -64.14 58.03
CA THR A 10 -32.02 -64.46 56.89
C THR A 10 -32.75 -64.20 55.56
N GLN A 11 -32.10 -63.47 54.66
CA GLN A 11 -32.65 -63.16 53.34
C GLN A 11 -33.00 -64.43 52.56
N GLY A 12 -34.18 -64.45 51.93
CA GLY A 12 -34.74 -65.63 51.24
C GLY A 12 -35.64 -66.52 52.12
N SER A 13 -35.71 -66.27 53.42
CA SER A 13 -36.60 -67.03 54.31
C SER A 13 -38.08 -66.74 54.02
N SER A 14 -38.91 -67.79 54.04
CA SER A 14 -40.36 -67.70 53.82
C SER A 14 -41.12 -67.65 55.14
N PHE A 15 -42.08 -66.73 55.25
CA PHE A 15 -42.94 -66.57 56.42
C PHE A 15 -44.41 -66.64 56.03
N HIS A 16 -45.21 -67.25 56.89
CA HIS A 16 -46.66 -67.34 56.73
C HIS A 16 -47.33 -66.62 57.90
N LEU A 17 -48.37 -65.83 57.63
CA LEU A 17 -49.12 -65.15 58.68
C LEU A 17 -50.12 -66.12 59.34
N GLY A 18 -49.93 -66.38 60.62
CA GLY A 18 -50.89 -67.09 61.47
C GLY A 18 -51.72 -66.11 62.29
N ILE A 19 -53.05 -66.09 62.11
CA ILE A 19 -53.96 -65.28 62.93
C ILE A 19 -54.70 -66.19 63.90
N LYS A 20 -54.58 -65.92 65.20
CA LYS A 20 -55.28 -66.65 66.26
C LYS A 20 -56.10 -65.68 67.11
N SER A 21 -57.42 -65.83 67.10
CA SER A 21 -58.33 -64.94 67.81
C SER A 21 -58.76 -65.55 69.15
N GLN A 22 -58.87 -64.71 70.17
CA GLN A 22 -59.28 -65.11 71.53
C GLN A 22 -60.72 -64.68 71.89
N SER A 23 -61.45 -64.07 70.94
CA SER A 23 -62.83 -63.62 71.11
C SER A 23 -63.71 -64.19 70.00
N THR A 24 -64.93 -64.64 70.36
CA THR A 24 -65.92 -65.19 69.42
C THR A 24 -66.50 -64.15 68.47
N ALA A 25 -66.33 -62.86 68.77
CA ALA A 25 -66.76 -61.76 67.90
C ALA A 25 -65.71 -61.35 66.85
N ALA A 26 -64.46 -61.82 66.96
CA ALA A 26 -63.42 -61.46 66.01
C ALA A 26 -63.70 -62.05 64.63
N ARG A 27 -63.57 -61.23 63.58
CA ARG A 27 -63.68 -61.64 62.18
C ARG A 27 -62.48 -61.07 61.43
N VAL A 28 -61.87 -61.88 60.56
CA VAL A 28 -60.92 -61.39 59.55
C VAL A 28 -61.78 -60.95 58.37
N TYR A 29 -61.88 -59.64 58.17
CA TYR A 29 -62.80 -59.06 57.18
C TYR A 29 -62.21 -59.01 55.77
N SER A 30 -60.88 -59.10 55.63
CA SER A 30 -60.19 -59.12 54.34
C SER A 30 -58.98 -60.04 54.38
N ALA A 31 -58.52 -60.48 53.20
CA ALA A 31 -57.26 -61.22 53.08
C ALA A 31 -56.09 -60.37 53.65
N PRO A 32 -55.13 -60.98 54.38
CA PRO A 32 -53.96 -60.27 54.85
C PRO A 32 -53.10 -59.79 53.68
N LYS A 33 -52.65 -58.53 53.74
CA LYS A 33 -51.79 -57.93 52.71
C LYS A 33 -50.36 -57.82 53.22
N VAL A 34 -49.40 -58.21 52.39
CA VAL A 34 -47.98 -57.94 52.63
C VAL A 34 -47.64 -56.63 51.96
N HIS A 35 -47.18 -55.66 52.75
CA HIS A 35 -46.69 -54.39 52.23
C HIS A 35 -45.16 -54.41 52.25
N ARG A 36 -44.53 -54.31 51.08
CA ARG A 36 -43.13 -53.85 50.99
C ARG A 36 -43.17 -52.33 50.88
N LEU A 37 -42.23 -51.64 51.53
CA LEU A 37 -42.15 -50.18 51.49
C LEU A 37 -42.04 -49.74 50.02
N ALA A 38 -42.85 -48.76 49.61
CA ALA A 38 -42.82 -48.22 48.26
C ALA A 38 -41.42 -47.69 47.95
N VAL A 39 -40.88 -48.10 46.80
CA VAL A 39 -39.60 -47.61 46.29
C VAL A 39 -39.96 -46.45 45.37
N ASP A 40 -39.60 -45.22 45.76
CA ASP A 40 -39.71 -44.06 44.88
C ASP A 40 -38.86 -44.33 43.63
N ASP A 41 -39.51 -44.33 42.47
CA ASP A 41 -38.90 -44.46 41.16
C ASP A 41 -39.61 -43.45 40.24
N THR A 42 -38.87 -42.84 39.32
CA THR A 42 -39.38 -41.87 38.35
C THR A 42 -39.16 -42.43 36.94
N PRO A 43 -40.09 -43.27 36.43
CA PRO A 43 -39.96 -43.84 35.09
C PRO A 43 -39.95 -42.78 34.00
N VAL A 44 -39.14 -43.00 32.96
CA VAL A 44 -39.01 -42.13 31.79
C VAL A 44 -39.91 -42.65 30.67
N VAL A 45 -40.66 -41.75 30.03
CA VAL A 45 -41.59 -42.10 28.93
C VAL A 45 -40.85 -42.60 27.70
N ILE A 46 -41.32 -43.71 27.13
CA ILE A 46 -40.88 -44.20 25.82
C ILE A 46 -41.80 -43.59 24.76
N GLY A 47 -41.22 -42.87 23.81
CA GLY A 47 -41.94 -42.23 22.71
C GLY A 47 -42.09 -43.12 21.48
N ASP A 48 -42.92 -42.68 20.54
CA ASP A 48 -43.30 -43.43 19.33
C ASP A 48 -42.13 -43.75 18.40
N SER A 49 -41.09 -42.91 18.39
CA SER A 49 -39.85 -43.17 17.64
C SER A 49 -39.04 -44.33 18.20
N SER A 50 -39.38 -44.80 19.40
CA SER A 50 -38.67 -45.86 20.12
C SER A 50 -39.41 -47.20 20.08
N ILE A 51 -40.35 -47.37 19.15
CA ILE A 51 -40.99 -48.64 18.85
C ILE A 51 -40.92 -48.96 17.36
N THR A 52 -40.83 -50.25 17.06
CA THR A 52 -40.93 -50.80 15.70
C THR A 52 -42.17 -51.68 15.66
N VAL A 53 -43.19 -51.23 14.92
CA VAL A 53 -44.39 -52.02 14.64
C VAL A 53 -44.07 -53.07 13.59
N PHE A 54 -44.53 -54.29 13.79
CA PHE A 54 -44.44 -55.40 12.84
C PHE A 54 -45.84 -55.93 12.53
N GLY A 55 -46.06 -56.37 11.29
CA GLY A 55 -47.38 -56.73 10.81
C GLY A 55 -48.23 -55.55 10.32
N THR A 56 -49.44 -55.85 9.84
CA THR A 56 -50.32 -54.87 9.16
C THR A 56 -51.52 -54.42 10.00
N ASP A 57 -51.83 -55.14 11.08
CA ASP A 57 -53.08 -54.95 11.83
C ASP A 57 -52.88 -54.28 13.19
N VAL A 58 -51.74 -53.65 13.42
CA VAL A 58 -51.49 -52.80 14.59
C VAL A 58 -51.43 -51.34 14.14
N SER A 59 -52.18 -50.47 14.82
CA SER A 59 -52.26 -49.05 14.48
C SER A 59 -52.33 -48.15 15.72
N GLY A 60 -51.98 -46.88 15.53
CA GLY A 60 -51.94 -45.88 16.60
C GLY A 60 -50.52 -45.54 17.02
N ASP A 61 -50.41 -44.84 18.13
CA ASP A 61 -49.15 -44.37 18.73
C ASP A 61 -49.23 -44.51 20.26
N LEU A 62 -48.09 -44.54 20.97
CA LEU A 62 -48.05 -44.72 22.43
C LEU A 62 -48.71 -43.57 23.18
N ALA A 63 -48.81 -42.38 22.58
CA ALA A 63 -49.45 -41.20 23.20
C ALA A 63 -50.98 -41.27 23.16
N SER A 64 -51.54 -41.84 22.10
CA SER A 64 -52.98 -41.94 21.82
C SER A 64 -53.54 -43.33 22.12
N GLY A 65 -52.66 -44.31 22.32
CA GLY A 65 -52.96 -45.72 22.48
C GLY A 65 -52.70 -46.51 21.19
N ILE A 66 -51.92 -47.59 21.32
CA ILE A 66 -51.75 -48.57 20.25
C ILE A 66 -52.88 -49.59 20.37
N THR A 67 -53.49 -49.93 19.24
CA THR A 67 -54.65 -50.83 19.15
C THR A 67 -54.45 -51.87 18.05
N TYR A 68 -55.05 -53.03 18.24
CA TYR A 68 -55.13 -54.08 17.23
C TYR A 68 -56.41 -53.95 16.40
N LEU A 69 -56.27 -53.94 15.08
CA LEU A 69 -57.34 -53.78 14.09
C LEU A 69 -57.73 -55.10 13.40
N GLY A 70 -57.05 -56.20 13.72
CA GLY A 70 -57.24 -57.51 13.10
C GLY A 70 -58.33 -58.37 13.77
N GLY A 71 -58.61 -59.52 13.17
CA GLY A 71 -59.54 -60.52 13.71
C GLY A 71 -58.88 -61.41 14.78
N PRO A 72 -59.66 -62.09 15.65
CA PRO A 72 -59.13 -62.84 16.80
C PRO A 72 -58.23 -64.05 16.48
N ASP A 73 -58.02 -64.38 15.20
CA ASP A 73 -57.31 -65.59 14.77
C ASP A 73 -56.23 -65.33 13.70
N ASP A 74 -55.86 -64.07 13.42
CA ASP A 74 -54.93 -63.71 12.33
C ASP A 74 -53.68 -62.93 12.84
N ASP A 75 -52.49 -63.55 12.68
CA ASP A 75 -51.15 -62.93 12.58
C ASP A 75 -50.38 -62.54 13.87
N ASN A 76 -49.07 -62.83 13.90
CA ASN A 76 -48.08 -62.35 14.90
C ASN A 76 -47.76 -60.86 14.68
N ASN A 77 -48.76 -59.99 14.78
CA ASN A 77 -48.59 -58.55 14.62
C ASN A 77 -48.37 -57.92 15.99
N GLY A 78 -47.65 -56.80 16.07
CA GLY A 78 -47.27 -56.23 17.35
C GLY A 78 -46.28 -55.09 17.24
N PHE A 79 -45.64 -54.75 18.36
CA PHE A 79 -44.46 -53.88 18.33
C PHE A 79 -43.39 -54.35 19.31
N VAL A 80 -42.15 -53.95 19.02
CA VAL A 80 -41.00 -54.14 19.90
C VAL A 80 -40.28 -52.81 20.12
N THR A 81 -39.73 -52.57 21.30
CA THR A 81 -39.03 -51.31 21.60
C THR A 81 -37.62 -51.27 21.03
N THR A 82 -37.15 -50.07 20.69
CA THR A 82 -35.71 -49.80 20.47
C THR A 82 -34.95 -49.71 21.80
N GLU A 83 -35.62 -49.26 22.86
CA GLU A 83 -35.10 -49.23 24.23
C GLU A 83 -34.89 -50.64 24.78
N THR A 84 -33.83 -50.82 25.58
CA THR A 84 -33.42 -52.12 26.12
C THR A 84 -33.19 -52.05 27.63
N LEU A 85 -33.36 -53.18 28.32
CA LEU A 85 -32.94 -53.42 29.69
C LEU A 85 -31.65 -54.25 29.64
N THR A 86 -30.65 -53.85 30.42
CA THR A 86 -29.29 -54.41 30.43
C THR A 86 -28.76 -54.70 31.83
N GLN A 87 -29.40 -54.19 32.88
CA GLN A 87 -28.95 -54.38 34.26
C GLN A 87 -30.09 -54.72 35.24
N ALA A 88 -29.72 -55.23 36.41
CA ALA A 88 -30.65 -55.52 37.50
C ALA A 88 -31.44 -54.27 37.91
N GLY A 89 -32.71 -54.45 38.25
CA GLY A 89 -33.62 -53.39 38.66
C GLY A 89 -34.25 -52.58 37.51
N GLU A 90 -33.79 -52.69 36.26
CA GLU A 90 -34.45 -52.03 35.12
C GLU A 90 -35.77 -52.71 34.77
N TYR A 91 -36.80 -51.94 34.43
CA TYR A 91 -38.07 -52.49 33.96
C TYR A 91 -38.79 -51.58 32.99
N PHE A 92 -39.66 -52.16 32.17
CA PHE A 92 -40.69 -51.44 31.43
C PHE A 92 -42.00 -51.44 32.22
N GLN A 93 -42.71 -50.33 32.17
CA GLN A 93 -44.03 -50.15 32.76
C GLN A 93 -45.01 -49.68 31.69
N PHE A 94 -46.20 -50.26 31.68
CA PHE A 94 -47.22 -49.99 30.68
C PHE A 94 -48.62 -49.98 31.27
N THR A 95 -49.57 -49.43 30.51
CA THR A 95 -50.99 -49.37 30.87
C THR A 95 -51.84 -49.97 29.76
N TRP A 96 -52.83 -50.79 30.10
CA TRP A 96 -53.86 -51.30 29.17
C TRP A 96 -55.26 -51.11 29.75
N THR A 97 -56.30 -51.14 28.93
CA THR A 97 -57.68 -50.89 29.38
C THR A 97 -58.65 -52.01 29.03
N ASP A 98 -58.38 -52.78 27.96
CA ASP A 98 -59.27 -53.84 27.46
C ASP A 98 -58.48 -54.78 26.52
N GLY A 99 -59.10 -55.90 26.17
CA GLY A 99 -58.60 -56.93 25.27
C GLY A 99 -57.39 -57.72 25.77
N ASP A 100 -57.13 -58.83 25.08
CA ASP A 100 -56.10 -59.78 25.43
C ASP A 100 -54.79 -59.52 24.65
N ALA A 101 -53.65 -59.57 25.32
CA ALA A 101 -52.34 -59.45 24.68
C ALA A 101 -51.24 -60.21 25.43
N ASN A 102 -50.28 -60.75 24.68
CA ASN A 102 -49.04 -61.30 25.23
C ASN A 102 -47.99 -60.20 25.26
N LEU A 103 -47.29 -60.08 26.38
CA LEU A 103 -46.30 -59.03 26.57
C LEU A 103 -45.13 -59.51 27.40
N GLY A 104 -43.97 -58.90 27.20
CA GLY A 104 -42.81 -59.16 28.04
C GLY A 104 -41.49 -58.76 27.40
N LEU A 105 -40.45 -59.52 27.70
CA LEU A 105 -39.09 -59.26 27.27
C LEU A 105 -38.76 -60.04 25.99
N PHE A 106 -38.21 -59.36 24.99
CA PHE A 106 -37.57 -59.93 23.82
C PHE A 106 -36.05 -59.89 24.03
N SER A 107 -35.37 -61.02 23.87
CA SER A 107 -33.92 -61.13 24.08
C SER A 107 -33.18 -60.93 22.74
N ASP A 108 -32.41 -59.86 22.61
CA ASP A 108 -31.54 -59.62 21.45
C ASP A 108 -30.46 -60.70 21.28
N ASN A 109 -30.20 -61.47 22.34
CA ASN A 109 -29.27 -62.60 22.31
C ASN A 109 -29.88 -63.83 21.64
N ASP A 110 -31.20 -63.99 21.72
CA ASP A 110 -31.89 -65.20 21.27
C ASP A 110 -32.48 -65.01 19.86
N HIS A 111 -32.92 -63.79 19.51
CA HIS A 111 -33.56 -63.47 18.23
C HIS A 111 -33.18 -62.08 17.71
N ALA A 112 -33.26 -61.87 16.39
CA ALA A 112 -33.09 -60.55 15.78
C ALA A 112 -34.45 -59.85 15.56
N VAL A 113 -34.52 -58.54 15.82
CA VAL A 113 -35.77 -57.74 15.63
C VAL A 113 -36.34 -57.86 14.21
N GLY A 114 -35.47 -58.00 13.20
CA GLY A 114 -35.89 -58.17 11.80
C GLY A 114 -36.65 -59.47 11.52
N ASP A 115 -36.55 -60.48 12.39
CA ASP A 115 -37.25 -61.76 12.22
C ASP A 115 -38.75 -61.66 12.54
N LEU A 116 -39.16 -60.63 13.31
CA LEU A 116 -40.54 -60.44 13.75
C LEU A 116 -41.50 -60.19 12.58
N ASP A 117 -41.16 -59.28 11.66
CA ASP A 117 -41.99 -58.98 10.48
C ASP A 117 -41.87 -60.05 9.37
N ALA A 118 -40.79 -60.84 9.40
CA ALA A 118 -40.57 -61.92 8.44
C ALA A 118 -41.42 -63.16 8.74
N ASN A 119 -41.83 -63.37 10.00
CA ASN A 119 -42.63 -64.52 10.43
C ASN A 119 -44.14 -64.19 10.49
N ARG A 120 -44.79 -64.17 9.32
CA ARG A 120 -46.23 -63.87 9.15
C ARG A 120 -47.14 -65.11 9.21
N GLY A 121 -46.70 -66.18 9.87
CA GLY A 121 -47.43 -67.46 9.94
C GLY A 121 -48.46 -67.52 11.08
N VAL A 122 -49.45 -68.42 10.95
CA VAL A 122 -50.53 -68.63 11.94
C VAL A 122 -50.02 -69.46 13.15
N TRP A 123 -49.98 -68.82 14.32
CA TRP A 123 -50.02 -69.33 15.72
C TRP A 123 -48.98 -70.36 16.24
N SER A 124 -48.01 -69.86 17.01
CA SER A 124 -47.73 -70.28 18.41
C SER A 124 -47.37 -69.03 19.22
N ASN A 125 -48.00 -68.87 20.37
CA ASN A 125 -48.30 -67.57 20.97
C ASN A 125 -47.11 -66.83 21.61
N ASP A 126 -45.88 -67.38 21.64
CA ASP A 126 -44.78 -66.83 22.45
C ASP A 126 -43.36 -67.10 21.89
N ASP A 127 -43.19 -67.43 20.61
CA ASP A 127 -41.90 -67.88 20.05
C ASP A 127 -40.72 -66.89 20.23
N TYR A 128 -41.02 -65.60 20.37
CA TYR A 128 -40.03 -64.53 20.53
C TYR A 128 -40.01 -63.90 21.93
N LEU A 129 -40.81 -64.43 22.86
CA LEU A 129 -40.92 -63.94 24.23
C LEU A 129 -39.92 -64.67 25.13
N PHE A 130 -38.89 -63.98 25.59
CA PHE A 130 -37.94 -64.52 26.57
C PHE A 130 -38.61 -64.74 27.94
N PHE A 131 -39.36 -63.75 28.41
CA PHE A 131 -40.08 -63.83 29.69
C PHE A 131 -41.21 -62.81 29.73
N GLY A 132 -42.42 -63.22 30.12
CA GLY A 132 -43.57 -62.32 30.12
C GLY A 132 -44.87 -62.93 30.63
N ALA A 133 -45.96 -62.23 30.36
CA ALA A 133 -47.30 -62.57 30.80
C ALA A 133 -48.35 -62.19 29.75
N ARG A 134 -49.55 -62.77 29.86
CA ARG A 134 -50.75 -62.41 29.11
C ARG A 134 -51.55 -61.43 29.95
N SER A 135 -51.81 -60.25 29.42
CA SER A 135 -52.84 -59.35 29.92
C SER A 135 -54.19 -59.76 29.35
N GLU A 136 -55.23 -59.82 30.18
CA GLU A 136 -56.61 -60.09 29.75
C GLU A 136 -57.50 -58.85 29.87
N HIS A 137 -58.62 -58.88 29.14
CA HIS A 137 -59.68 -57.88 29.14
C HIS A 137 -60.26 -57.56 30.54
N ASN A 138 -60.16 -58.49 31.49
CA ASN A 138 -60.65 -58.37 32.86
C ASN A 138 -59.58 -57.86 33.86
N GLY A 139 -58.41 -57.47 33.35
CA GLY A 139 -57.26 -57.04 34.15
C GLY A 139 -56.39 -58.19 34.67
N THR A 140 -56.70 -59.45 34.37
CA THR A 140 -55.88 -60.57 34.80
C THR A 140 -54.53 -60.55 34.09
N MET A 141 -53.46 -60.85 34.84
CA MET A 141 -52.11 -61.05 34.33
C MET A 141 -51.71 -62.50 34.56
N ASN A 142 -51.66 -63.29 33.48
CA ASN A 142 -51.32 -64.71 33.52
C ASN A 142 -49.88 -64.93 33.03
N GLY A 143 -49.04 -65.63 33.79
CA GLY A 143 -47.67 -65.92 33.34
C GLY A 143 -47.65 -66.84 32.11
N LEU A 144 -46.89 -66.47 31.07
CA LEU A 144 -46.92 -67.15 29.76
C LEU A 144 -45.80 -68.19 29.55
N TYR A 145 -45.04 -68.56 30.58
CA TYR A 145 -44.00 -69.59 30.43
C TYR A 145 -43.86 -70.45 31.70
N ASN A 146 -44.75 -71.43 31.80
CA ASN A 146 -44.58 -72.72 32.50
C ASN A 146 -45.82 -73.58 32.21
N GLU A 147 -45.67 -74.62 31.39
CA GLU A 147 -46.75 -75.55 31.01
C GLU A 147 -47.38 -76.32 32.21
N ASN A 148 -46.97 -76.06 33.46
CA ASN A 148 -47.55 -76.67 34.65
C ASN A 148 -47.82 -75.72 35.84
N ALA A 149 -47.91 -74.41 35.62
CA ALA A 149 -48.36 -73.48 36.68
C ALA A 149 -48.98 -72.19 36.13
N TYR A 150 -50.28 -72.23 35.84
CA TYR A 150 -51.08 -71.02 35.66
C TYR A 150 -51.20 -70.29 37.01
N ALA A 151 -50.25 -69.40 37.33
CA ALA A 151 -50.44 -68.43 38.40
C ALA A 151 -51.37 -67.32 37.88
N SER A 152 -52.64 -67.66 37.67
CA SER A 152 -53.66 -66.68 37.35
C SER A 152 -53.96 -65.87 38.61
N THR A 153 -53.76 -64.56 38.53
CA THR A 153 -54.15 -63.66 39.63
C THR A 153 -55.02 -62.55 39.05
N VAL A 154 -56.32 -62.62 39.34
CA VAL A 154 -57.28 -61.56 38.99
C VAL A 154 -56.88 -60.28 39.72
N LEU A 155 -56.75 -59.17 38.98
CA LEU A 155 -56.67 -57.84 39.58
C LEU A 155 -58.09 -57.45 40.05
N GLU A 156 -58.47 -57.86 41.27
CA GLU A 156 -59.79 -57.52 41.81
C GLU A 156 -59.95 -56.00 42.02
N GLY A 157 -61.01 -55.40 41.45
CA GLY A 157 -61.52 -54.09 41.89
C GLY A 157 -61.23 -52.85 41.03
N ALA A 158 -61.07 -52.97 39.71
CA ALA A 158 -61.03 -51.80 38.81
C ALA A 158 -61.97 -51.95 37.60
N ILE A 159 -62.75 -50.89 37.31
CA ILE A 159 -63.48 -50.66 36.06
C ILE A 159 -62.73 -49.48 35.40
N GLY A 160 -61.75 -49.76 34.54
CA GLY A 160 -60.85 -48.74 33.96
C GLY A 160 -59.50 -49.30 33.53
N ALA A 161 -58.45 -48.48 33.59
CA ALA A 161 -57.08 -48.84 33.20
C ALA A 161 -56.36 -49.75 34.21
N TYR A 162 -55.55 -50.67 33.71
CA TYR A 162 -54.70 -51.60 34.43
C TYR A 162 -53.22 -51.30 34.17
N TYR A 163 -52.35 -51.57 35.16
CA TYR A 163 -50.94 -51.22 35.11
C TYR A 163 -50.04 -52.43 35.28
N GLY A 164 -49.06 -52.58 34.39
CA GLY A 164 -48.14 -53.71 34.37
C GLY A 164 -46.68 -53.25 34.33
N ARG A 165 -45.80 -54.07 34.89
CA ARG A 165 -44.35 -53.94 34.70
C ARG A 165 -43.75 -55.27 34.29
N VAL A 166 -42.71 -55.23 33.45
CA VAL A 166 -41.87 -56.38 33.13
C VAL A 166 -40.41 -55.95 33.03
N GLY A 167 -39.51 -56.69 33.65
CA GLY A 167 -38.10 -56.33 33.71
C GLY A 167 -37.33 -57.19 34.71
N PHE A 168 -36.31 -56.62 35.34
CA PHE A 168 -35.47 -57.30 36.32
C PHE A 168 -35.71 -56.77 37.74
N ASP A 169 -35.80 -57.67 38.72
CA ASP A 169 -35.72 -57.24 40.12
C ASP A 169 -34.30 -56.77 40.47
N VAL A 170 -34.09 -56.22 41.67
CA VAL A 170 -32.77 -55.73 42.13
C VAL A 170 -31.69 -56.81 42.17
N ASP A 171 -32.07 -58.09 42.12
CA ASP A 171 -31.17 -59.23 42.06
C ASP A 171 -30.93 -59.72 40.60
N GLY A 172 -31.47 -59.01 39.60
CA GLY A 172 -31.30 -59.32 38.18
C GLY A 172 -32.25 -60.39 37.62
N ARG A 173 -33.30 -60.78 38.36
CA ARG A 173 -34.21 -61.86 37.93
C ARG A 173 -35.37 -61.30 37.14
N ALA A 174 -35.66 -61.91 35.98
CA ALA A 174 -36.80 -61.49 35.16
C ALA A 174 -38.09 -61.63 35.96
N THR A 175 -38.88 -60.56 36.01
CA THR A 175 -40.03 -60.39 36.91
C THR A 175 -41.14 -59.63 36.20
N VAL A 176 -42.38 -60.08 36.38
CA VAL A 176 -43.61 -59.38 36.00
C VAL A 176 -44.27 -58.86 37.26
N TRP A 177 -44.68 -57.59 37.25
CA TRP A 177 -45.51 -56.99 38.28
C TRP A 177 -46.81 -56.46 37.71
N ALA A 178 -47.83 -56.36 38.56
CA ALA A 178 -49.08 -55.70 38.20
C ALA A 178 -49.63 -54.86 39.36
N SER A 179 -50.39 -53.84 39.00
CA SER A 179 -50.98 -52.84 39.90
C SER A 179 -52.37 -52.42 39.42
N THR A 180 -53.25 -52.10 40.38
CA THR A 180 -54.57 -51.50 40.14
C THR A 180 -54.58 -49.98 40.25
N ASP A 181 -53.52 -49.38 40.81
CA ASP A 181 -53.44 -47.94 41.13
C ASP A 181 -52.28 -47.22 40.42
N GLY A 182 -51.44 -47.95 39.70
CA GLY A 182 -50.25 -47.42 39.00
C GLY A 182 -49.10 -47.04 39.93
N VAL A 183 -49.24 -47.23 41.25
CA VAL A 183 -48.27 -46.81 42.27
C VAL A 183 -47.72 -48.04 43.02
N THR A 184 -48.59 -48.95 43.43
CA THR A 184 -48.24 -50.13 44.23
C THR A 184 -48.19 -51.36 43.33
N TYR A 185 -46.98 -51.81 42.99
CA TYR A 185 -46.76 -52.97 42.14
C TYR A 185 -46.55 -54.25 42.95
N THR A 186 -47.32 -55.28 42.59
CA THR A 186 -47.20 -56.62 43.18
C THR A 186 -46.55 -57.57 42.19
N VAL A 187 -45.56 -58.34 42.64
CA VAL A 187 -44.92 -59.39 41.82
C VAL A 187 -45.97 -60.45 41.48
N LYS A 188 -46.13 -60.75 40.19
CA LYS A 188 -47.03 -61.79 39.68
C LYS A 188 -46.26 -63.02 39.20
N GLN A 189 -45.08 -62.80 38.61
CA GLN A 189 -44.20 -63.87 38.15
C GLN A 189 -42.75 -63.43 38.31
N ARG A 190 -41.86 -64.37 38.61
CA ARG A 190 -40.42 -64.12 38.75
C ARG A 190 -39.62 -65.39 38.47
N LEU A 191 -38.50 -65.27 37.78
CA LEU A 191 -37.52 -66.36 37.64
C LEU A 191 -36.75 -66.60 38.94
N ASP A 192 -36.36 -67.85 39.20
CA ASP A 192 -35.59 -68.18 40.39
C ASP A 192 -34.12 -67.72 40.29
N ALA A 193 -33.57 -67.67 39.08
CA ALA A 193 -32.22 -67.24 38.78
C ALA A 193 -32.19 -65.91 38.01
N ALA A 194 -31.07 -65.19 38.10
CA ALA A 194 -30.86 -63.97 37.34
C ALA A 194 -30.89 -64.27 35.83
N ALA A 195 -31.44 -63.35 35.05
CA ALA A 195 -31.42 -63.49 33.60
C ALA A 195 -29.97 -63.41 33.08
N PRO A 196 -29.62 -64.11 31.98
CA PRO A 196 -28.32 -63.98 31.36
C PRO A 196 -27.98 -62.52 31.03
N THR A 197 -26.70 -62.14 31.11
CA THR A 197 -26.27 -60.81 30.65
C THR A 197 -26.62 -60.63 29.19
N GLY A 198 -27.36 -59.58 28.87
CA GLY A 198 -27.90 -59.35 27.54
C GLY A 198 -28.69 -58.06 27.45
N SER A 199 -29.20 -57.80 26.25
CA SER A 199 -30.06 -56.66 25.94
C SER A 199 -31.49 -57.16 25.73
N TYR A 200 -32.43 -56.63 26.49
CA TYR A 200 -33.82 -57.10 26.50
C TYR A 200 -34.79 -55.96 26.16
N ARG A 201 -35.60 -56.13 25.12
CA ARG A 201 -36.59 -55.15 24.66
C ARG A 201 -37.97 -55.47 25.21
N PHE A 202 -38.87 -54.50 25.25
CA PHE A 202 -40.29 -54.78 25.46
C PHE A 202 -40.91 -55.24 24.15
N ILE A 203 -41.67 -56.33 24.17
CA ILE A 203 -42.47 -56.81 23.04
C ILE A 203 -43.93 -56.94 23.48
N TRP A 204 -44.84 -56.57 22.59
CA TRP A 204 -46.28 -56.66 22.79
C TRP A 204 -46.95 -57.24 21.54
N ILE A 205 -47.76 -58.28 21.75
CA ILE A 205 -48.43 -59.06 20.70
C ILE A 205 -49.92 -59.18 21.09
N PRO A 206 -50.82 -58.38 20.49
CA PRO A 206 -52.26 -58.48 20.72
C PRO A 206 -52.85 -59.84 20.30
N GLN A 207 -53.96 -60.22 20.92
CA GLN A 207 -54.67 -61.49 20.67
C GLN A 207 -56.15 -61.29 20.28
N ASP A 208 -56.73 -60.11 20.52
CA ASP A 208 -58.09 -59.77 20.08
C ASP A 208 -58.22 -58.29 19.69
N SER A 209 -59.31 -57.96 19.00
CA SER A 209 -59.57 -56.63 18.43
C SER A 209 -59.73 -55.50 19.46
N ASN A 210 -59.80 -55.80 20.77
CA ASN A 210 -59.90 -54.79 21.82
C ASN A 210 -58.55 -54.54 22.51
N ALA A 211 -57.53 -55.37 22.21
CA ALA A 211 -56.21 -55.29 22.81
C ALA A 211 -55.59 -53.91 22.59
N ASN A 212 -55.21 -53.27 23.69
CA ASN A 212 -54.64 -51.93 23.66
C ASN A 212 -53.50 -51.71 24.65
N LEU A 213 -52.64 -50.75 24.35
CA LEU A 213 -51.58 -50.29 25.25
C LEU A 213 -51.46 -48.76 25.14
N SER A 214 -51.69 -48.06 26.25
CA SER A 214 -51.87 -46.60 26.28
C SER A 214 -50.71 -45.82 26.88
N THR A 215 -49.77 -46.48 27.55
CA THR A 215 -48.51 -45.86 28.00
C THR A 215 -47.40 -46.89 28.01
N LEU A 216 -46.17 -46.44 27.79
CA LEU A 216 -44.97 -47.23 28.00
C LEU A 216 -43.85 -46.34 28.55
N THR A 217 -43.21 -46.78 29.63
CA THR A 217 -42.09 -46.07 30.28
C THR A 217 -41.01 -47.06 30.69
N LYS A 218 -39.77 -46.61 30.80
CA LYS A 218 -38.64 -47.37 31.37
C LYS A 218 -38.28 -46.80 32.75
N GLY A 219 -38.21 -47.65 33.76
CA GLY A 219 -37.84 -47.30 35.14
C GLY A 219 -36.69 -48.13 35.68
N GLN A 220 -36.18 -47.75 36.84
CA GLN A 220 -35.10 -48.43 37.56
C GLN A 220 -35.44 -48.50 39.06
N LEU A 221 -35.60 -49.71 39.58
CA LEU A 221 -35.77 -49.91 41.02
C LEU A 221 -34.57 -49.33 41.79
N ALA A 222 -34.82 -48.51 42.82
CA ALA A 222 -33.76 -47.87 43.61
C ALA A 222 -32.87 -48.91 44.33
N VAL A 223 -31.54 -48.72 44.21
CA VAL A 223 -30.48 -49.51 44.85
C VAL A 223 -29.77 -48.60 45.85
N GLY A 224 -29.46 -49.08 47.06
CA GLY A 224 -28.70 -48.29 48.05
C GLY A 224 -27.27 -47.96 47.56
N PRO A 225 -26.62 -46.90 48.09
CA PRO A 225 -25.29 -46.49 47.63
C PRO A 225 -24.24 -47.56 47.93
N THR A 226 -23.25 -47.68 47.03
CA THR A 226 -22.04 -48.46 47.29
C THR A 226 -21.23 -47.77 48.38
N MET A 227 -20.91 -48.51 49.45
CA MET A 227 -20.25 -47.95 50.64
C MET A 227 -18.73 -48.11 50.58
N TYR A 228 -17.98 -47.01 50.71
CA TYR A 228 -16.52 -47.04 50.82
C TYR A 228 -16.07 -46.57 52.21
N PHE A 229 -15.60 -47.52 53.02
CA PHE A 229 -15.19 -47.27 54.40
C PHE A 229 -13.73 -46.82 54.49
N ARG A 230 -13.48 -45.71 55.18
CA ARG A 230 -12.14 -45.15 55.35
C ARG A 230 -11.81 -44.81 56.79
N TYR A 231 -10.51 -44.73 57.08
CA TYR A 231 -9.99 -44.23 58.34
C TYR A 231 -8.80 -43.30 58.09
N VAL A 232 -8.48 -42.46 59.07
CA VAL A 232 -7.24 -41.66 59.09
C VAL A 232 -6.52 -41.85 60.41
N GLU A 233 -5.18 -41.82 60.39
CA GLU A 233 -4.32 -41.71 61.57
C GLU A 233 -3.85 -40.26 61.71
N SER A 234 -4.08 -39.65 62.87
CA SER A 234 -3.53 -38.32 63.16
C SER A 234 -2.02 -38.40 63.42
N PRO A 235 -1.27 -37.30 63.30
CA PRO A 235 0.17 -37.27 63.61
C PRO A 235 0.54 -37.72 65.03
N ASP A 236 -0.42 -37.70 65.96
CA ASP A 236 -0.27 -38.16 67.35
C ASP A 236 -0.56 -39.66 67.55
N GLY A 237 -0.81 -40.41 66.47
CA GLY A 237 -1.05 -41.85 66.48
C GLY A 237 -2.49 -42.28 66.83
N ASN A 238 -3.48 -41.38 66.68
CA ASN A 238 -4.89 -41.66 66.97
C ASN A 238 -5.70 -41.89 65.68
N PHE A 239 -6.61 -42.87 65.70
CA PHE A 239 -7.38 -43.28 64.52
C PHE A 239 -8.83 -42.78 64.55
N GLN A 240 -9.35 -42.34 63.39
CA GLN A 240 -10.73 -41.88 63.22
C GLN A 240 -11.45 -42.62 62.09
N TYR A 241 -12.65 -43.19 62.35
CA TYR A 241 -13.45 -43.96 61.38
C TYR A 241 -14.91 -44.18 61.82
N PRO A 242 -15.84 -44.54 60.92
CA PRO A 242 -15.69 -44.52 59.47
C PRO A 242 -15.78 -43.10 58.91
N LEU A 243 -14.97 -42.83 57.88
CA LEU A 243 -14.99 -41.61 57.11
C LEU A 243 -15.53 -41.89 55.70
N PHE A 244 -16.41 -41.02 55.22
CA PHE A 244 -17.03 -41.12 53.91
C PHE A 244 -16.75 -39.88 53.07
N ALA A 245 -16.61 -40.06 51.76
CA ALA A 245 -16.35 -38.94 50.85
C ALA A 245 -17.65 -38.18 50.54
N THR A 246 -18.80 -38.85 50.65
CA THR A 246 -20.09 -38.29 50.24
C THR A 246 -21.08 -38.23 51.40
N VAL A 247 -22.01 -37.28 51.29
CA VAL A 247 -23.16 -37.17 52.20
C VAL A 247 -24.04 -38.42 52.12
N GLU A 248 -24.26 -38.93 50.90
CA GLU A 248 -25.10 -40.09 50.65
C GLU A 248 -24.62 -41.34 51.40
N GLU A 249 -23.31 -41.64 51.35
CA GLU A 249 -22.71 -42.74 52.12
C GLU A 249 -22.87 -42.53 53.63
N ALA A 250 -22.52 -41.36 54.15
CA ALA A 250 -22.55 -41.09 55.59
C ALA A 250 -23.98 -41.15 56.15
N GLU A 251 -24.95 -40.58 55.44
CA GLU A 251 -26.36 -40.63 55.83
C GLU A 251 -26.95 -42.04 55.72
N TYR A 252 -26.57 -42.79 54.68
CA TYR A 252 -26.99 -44.17 54.51
C TYR A 252 -26.43 -45.05 55.62
N TYR A 253 -25.13 -44.97 55.91
CA TYR A 253 -24.50 -45.68 57.03
C TYR A 253 -25.16 -45.36 58.36
N TYR A 254 -25.38 -44.07 58.64
CA TYR A 254 -26.00 -43.60 59.89
C TYR A 254 -27.42 -44.16 60.06
N THR A 255 -28.23 -44.08 58.99
CA THR A 255 -29.63 -44.55 59.02
C THR A 255 -29.70 -46.06 59.18
N GLN A 256 -28.89 -46.82 58.44
CA GLN A 256 -28.87 -48.29 58.50
C GLN A 256 -28.30 -48.82 59.83
N SER A 257 -27.43 -48.05 60.49
CA SER A 257 -26.88 -48.39 61.82
C SER A 257 -27.83 -48.06 62.98
N GLY A 258 -29.02 -47.50 62.68
CA GLY A 258 -30.08 -47.24 63.65
C GLY A 258 -30.19 -45.79 64.14
N GLY A 259 -29.51 -44.85 63.49
CA GLY A 259 -29.55 -43.44 63.83
C GLY A 259 -30.91 -42.78 63.59
N THR A 260 -31.26 -41.79 64.42
CA THR A 260 -32.55 -41.07 64.36
C THR A 260 -32.42 -39.55 64.46
N ASP A 261 -31.21 -39.03 64.58
CA ASP A 261 -30.91 -37.60 64.72
C ASP A 261 -31.17 -36.84 63.42
N THR A 262 -31.47 -35.54 63.57
CA THR A 262 -31.73 -34.64 62.44
C THR A 262 -30.45 -34.27 61.68
N VAL A 263 -29.32 -34.15 62.39
CA VAL A 263 -27.98 -34.03 61.80
C VAL A 263 -27.35 -35.41 61.84
N LYS A 264 -26.84 -35.90 60.71
CA LYS A 264 -26.40 -37.31 60.58
C LYS A 264 -24.88 -37.48 60.52
N TYR A 265 -24.15 -36.42 60.20
CA TYR A 265 -22.69 -36.42 60.05
C TYR A 265 -22.10 -35.06 60.40
N ASP A 266 -20.81 -35.05 60.68
CA ASP A 266 -19.94 -33.87 60.85
C ASP A 266 -18.95 -33.80 59.67
N ASP A 267 -18.53 -32.58 59.31
CA ASP A 267 -17.53 -32.32 58.29
C ASP A 267 -16.13 -32.22 58.90
N TYR A 268 -15.19 -33.02 58.41
CA TYR A 268 -13.78 -33.00 58.81
C TYR A 268 -12.88 -32.71 57.62
N VAL A 269 -12.00 -31.73 57.78
CA VAL A 269 -10.90 -31.47 56.85
C VAL A 269 -9.62 -31.63 57.65
N TYR A 270 -8.77 -32.55 57.21
CA TYR A 270 -7.49 -32.81 57.85
C TYR A 270 -6.42 -31.94 57.19
N PRO A 271 -5.70 -31.09 57.95
CA PRO A 271 -4.70 -30.17 57.37
C PRO A 271 -3.57 -30.86 56.60
N ASP A 272 -3.35 -32.13 56.89
CA ASP A 272 -2.34 -33.00 56.31
C ASP A 272 -2.91 -33.95 55.24
N ASP A 273 -4.21 -33.91 54.93
CA ASP A 273 -4.78 -34.58 53.75
C ASP A 273 -4.37 -33.81 52.48
N PRO A 274 -3.54 -34.40 51.58
CA PRO A 274 -3.07 -33.73 50.36
C PRO A 274 -4.18 -33.36 49.39
N THR A 275 -5.35 -33.99 49.52
CA THR A 275 -6.53 -33.72 48.68
C THR A 275 -7.45 -32.66 49.29
N ASN A 276 -7.20 -32.26 50.54
CA ASN A 276 -8.02 -31.33 51.33
C ASN A 276 -9.51 -31.71 51.29
N THR A 277 -9.79 -33.01 51.30
CA THR A 277 -11.15 -33.53 51.16
C THR A 277 -11.93 -33.24 52.45
N SER A 278 -13.16 -32.74 52.30
CA SER A 278 -14.11 -32.61 53.40
C SER A 278 -14.79 -33.96 53.65
N TRP A 279 -14.20 -34.76 54.52
CA TRP A 279 -14.68 -36.07 54.91
C TRP A 279 -15.91 -35.97 55.81
N LYS A 280 -16.91 -36.82 55.54
CA LYS A 280 -18.16 -36.90 56.29
C LYS A 280 -18.04 -38.01 57.32
N MET A 281 -18.06 -37.65 58.60
CA MET A 281 -17.99 -38.61 59.69
C MET A 281 -19.36 -38.72 60.38
N PRO A 282 -19.96 -39.91 60.51
CA PRO A 282 -21.28 -40.06 61.12
C PRO A 282 -21.35 -39.51 62.57
N ILE A 283 -22.44 -38.82 62.91
CA ILE A 283 -22.60 -38.21 64.25
C ILE A 283 -22.82 -39.24 65.38
N ALA A 284 -23.02 -40.50 65.04
CA ALA A 284 -22.98 -41.64 65.95
C ALA A 284 -22.44 -42.87 65.21
N TYR A 285 -22.10 -43.94 65.94
CA TYR A 285 -21.51 -45.16 65.37
C TYR A 285 -20.14 -44.92 64.71
N ARG A 286 -19.34 -44.07 65.35
CA ARG A 286 -17.98 -43.68 64.92
C ARG A 286 -16.97 -43.85 66.05
N GLU A 287 -15.70 -43.93 65.68
CA GLU A 287 -14.52 -43.85 66.54
C GLU A 287 -13.78 -42.54 66.22
N THR A 288 -13.59 -41.68 67.22
CA THR A 288 -12.93 -40.36 67.06
C THR A 288 -11.54 -40.29 67.69
N ASN A 289 -11.14 -41.31 68.46
CA ASN A 289 -9.84 -41.34 69.13
C ASN A 289 -9.40 -42.79 69.40
N GLY A 290 -9.39 -43.62 68.36
CA GLY A 290 -9.02 -45.02 68.44
C GLY A 290 -7.51 -45.18 68.62
N GLY A 291 -7.07 -46.18 69.39
CA GLY A 291 -5.64 -46.52 69.52
C GLY A 291 -5.11 -47.45 68.43
N PHE A 292 -5.98 -47.95 67.54
CA PHE A 292 -5.64 -48.87 66.46
C PHE A 292 -6.57 -48.63 65.26
N ALA A 293 -6.11 -49.03 64.07
CA ALA A 293 -6.92 -49.08 62.85
C ALA A 293 -8.12 -50.04 62.99
N PRO A 294 -9.23 -49.81 62.25
CA PRO A 294 -10.42 -50.65 62.35
C PRO A 294 -10.19 -52.07 61.80
N GLU A 295 -10.52 -53.09 62.61
CA GLU A 295 -10.44 -54.51 62.23
C GLU A 295 -11.77 -55.25 62.41
N ASN A 296 -12.05 -56.24 61.56
CA ASN A 296 -13.16 -57.22 61.68
C ASN A 296 -14.59 -56.63 61.82
N GLN A 297 -14.87 -55.47 61.23
CA GLN A 297 -16.21 -54.87 61.27
C GLN A 297 -17.16 -55.44 60.20
N THR A 298 -18.46 -55.36 60.46
CA THR A 298 -19.51 -55.70 59.50
C THR A 298 -20.51 -54.56 59.36
N PHE A 299 -21.08 -54.38 58.17
CA PHE A 299 -22.18 -53.45 57.89
C PHE A 299 -23.26 -54.18 57.11
N LEU A 300 -24.50 -54.11 57.60
CA LEU A 300 -25.64 -54.89 57.06
C LEU A 300 -25.34 -56.39 56.92
N GLY A 301 -24.54 -56.94 57.83
CA GLY A 301 -24.15 -58.36 57.86
C GLY A 301 -23.00 -58.75 56.92
N ASN A 302 -22.47 -57.81 56.12
CA ASN A 302 -21.33 -58.04 55.23
C ASN A 302 -20.02 -57.56 55.90
N PRO A 303 -18.89 -58.28 55.76
CA PRO A 303 -17.58 -57.79 56.19
C PRO A 303 -17.20 -56.47 55.51
N VAL A 304 -16.62 -55.55 56.27
CA VAL A 304 -16.17 -54.23 55.78
C VAL A 304 -14.66 -54.21 55.60
N THR A 305 -14.21 -53.71 54.45
CA THR A 305 -12.80 -53.38 54.19
C THR A 305 -12.60 -51.88 54.30
N TYR A 306 -11.68 -51.48 55.18
CA TYR A 306 -11.32 -50.07 55.40
C TYR A 306 -10.07 -49.69 54.59
N THR A 307 -10.06 -48.47 54.04
CA THR A 307 -8.89 -47.88 53.36
C THR A 307 -8.37 -46.69 54.15
N GLU A 308 -7.05 -46.58 54.33
CA GLU A 308 -6.40 -45.46 55.02
C GLU A 308 -6.33 -44.20 54.15
N ILE A 309 -6.57 -43.04 54.76
CA ILE A 309 -6.31 -41.72 54.18
C ILE A 309 -4.85 -41.35 54.49
N THR A 310 -4.04 -41.14 53.45
CA THR A 310 -2.61 -40.80 53.56
C THR A 310 -2.39 -39.31 53.90
N THR A 311 -1.49 -39.00 54.83
CA THR A 311 -1.17 -37.62 55.27
C THR A 311 0.24 -37.13 54.87
N LEU A 312 0.44 -35.80 54.78
CA LEU A 312 1.68 -35.10 54.37
C LEU A 312 2.72 -34.92 55.51
N THR A 313 4.00 -34.71 55.17
CA THR A 313 5.09 -34.45 56.15
C THR A 313 5.35 -32.94 56.36
N ASN A 314 6.00 -32.54 57.46
CA ASN A 314 6.28 -31.12 57.75
C ASN A 314 7.07 -30.37 56.66
N ALA A 315 7.92 -31.06 55.89
CA ALA A 315 8.65 -30.46 54.78
C ALA A 315 7.72 -30.05 53.62
N ASP A 316 6.55 -30.70 53.51
CA ASP A 316 5.53 -30.45 52.50
C ASP A 316 4.64 -29.24 52.86
N LEU A 317 4.84 -28.62 54.03
CA LEU A 317 4.13 -27.42 54.52
C LEU A 317 4.91 -26.10 54.31
N ALA A 318 6.10 -26.16 53.72
CA ALA A 318 6.81 -24.97 53.24
C ALA A 318 5.99 -24.29 52.12
N PRO A 319 6.08 -22.97 51.93
CA PRO A 319 5.31 -22.29 50.88
C PRO A 319 5.66 -22.89 49.52
N ALA A 320 4.69 -23.06 48.64
CA ALA A 320 4.95 -23.54 47.29
C ALA A 320 5.92 -22.59 46.56
N VAL A 321 6.88 -23.18 45.83
CA VAL A 321 7.83 -22.46 44.97
C VAL A 321 7.06 -21.46 44.10
N PHE A 322 7.55 -20.22 44.03
CA PHE A 322 6.93 -19.21 43.18
C PHE A 322 6.91 -19.68 41.72
N SER A 323 5.72 -19.67 41.12
CA SER A 323 5.52 -19.91 39.69
C SER A 323 4.51 -18.91 39.15
N ALA A 324 4.90 -18.20 38.10
CA ALA A 324 4.05 -17.31 37.32
C ALA A 324 4.55 -17.32 35.88
N SER A 325 3.68 -16.97 34.93
CA SER A 325 4.14 -16.60 33.59
C SER A 325 5.07 -15.39 33.71
N GLY A 326 6.09 -15.33 32.84
CA GLY A 326 6.98 -14.17 32.77
C GLY A 326 6.20 -12.86 32.60
N LEU A 327 6.74 -11.78 33.15
CA LEU A 327 6.15 -10.45 33.07
C LEU A 327 6.79 -9.69 31.90
N THR A 328 5.98 -9.23 30.96
CA THR A 328 6.44 -8.37 29.87
C THR A 328 6.05 -6.92 30.14
N VAL A 329 7.02 -6.02 30.13
CA VAL A 329 6.84 -4.57 30.32
C VAL A 329 7.57 -3.83 29.22
N ASN A 330 7.24 -2.56 29.01
CA ASN A 330 8.01 -1.72 28.11
C ASN A 330 9.14 -1.02 28.89
N GLU A 331 10.24 -0.71 28.21
CA GLU A 331 11.29 0.12 28.80
C GLU A 331 10.75 1.46 29.31
N ASP A 332 11.40 2.01 30.34
CA ASP A 332 11.04 3.27 31.03
C ASP A 332 9.61 3.35 31.57
N SER A 333 8.86 2.25 31.52
CA SER A 333 7.49 2.18 32.04
C SER A 333 7.47 1.84 33.52
N VAL A 334 6.44 2.34 34.21
CA VAL A 334 6.22 2.06 35.62
C VAL A 334 5.80 0.59 35.78
N VAL A 335 6.50 -0.13 36.63
CA VAL A 335 6.18 -1.51 37.01
C VAL A 335 5.55 -1.51 38.39
N ASN A 336 4.38 -2.13 38.50
CA ASN A 336 3.69 -2.37 39.76
C ASN A 336 3.08 -3.77 39.73
N TYR A 337 3.88 -4.77 40.08
CA TYR A 337 3.53 -6.18 39.90
C TYR A 337 3.39 -6.91 41.24
N GLN A 338 2.21 -7.46 41.47
CA GLN A 338 1.85 -8.20 42.66
C GLN A 338 2.17 -9.69 42.49
N THR A 339 3.04 -10.25 43.33
CA THR A 339 3.45 -11.66 43.25
C THR A 339 2.72 -12.58 44.24
N GLN A 340 1.84 -12.00 45.05
CA GLN A 340 1.03 -12.72 46.05
C GLN A 340 -0.23 -11.92 46.45
N PRO A 341 -1.30 -12.58 46.92
CA PRO A 341 -2.43 -11.90 47.57
C PRO A 341 -2.01 -11.10 48.82
N MET A 342 -2.83 -10.14 49.26
CA MET A 342 -2.49 -9.26 50.40
C MET A 342 -2.48 -10.00 51.76
N ASP A 343 -3.24 -11.09 51.88
CA ASP A 343 -3.38 -11.87 53.12
C ASP A 343 -2.72 -13.26 52.98
N THR A 344 -1.39 -13.32 52.94
CA THR A 344 -0.62 -14.58 52.94
C THR A 344 0.01 -14.90 54.28
N SER A 345 0.14 -16.19 54.59
CA SER A 345 0.81 -16.70 55.80
C SER A 345 2.34 -16.84 55.65
N TYR A 346 2.90 -16.36 54.52
CA TYR A 346 4.33 -16.37 54.20
C TYR A 346 4.79 -14.98 53.73
N VAL A 347 6.07 -14.70 53.88
CA VAL A 347 6.74 -13.47 53.41
C VAL A 347 7.44 -13.77 52.08
N THR A 348 7.31 -12.86 51.10
CA THR A 348 8.03 -12.93 49.82
C THR A 348 9.11 -11.87 49.74
N THR A 349 10.31 -12.24 49.31
CA THR A 349 11.44 -11.33 49.01
C THR A 349 11.98 -11.57 47.60
N PHE A 350 12.60 -10.53 47.02
CA PHE A 350 13.15 -10.57 45.67
C PHE A 350 14.66 -10.32 45.67
N THR A 351 15.41 -11.12 44.90
CA THR A 351 16.83 -10.89 44.60
C THR A 351 17.07 -10.90 43.09
N ASN A 352 18.16 -10.28 42.63
CA ASN A 352 18.48 -10.09 41.21
C ASN A 352 17.48 -9.20 40.45
N LEU A 353 16.92 -8.19 41.12
CA LEU A 353 16.13 -7.16 40.46
C LEU A 353 17.00 -6.32 39.50
N PRO A 354 16.55 -6.06 38.26
CA PRO A 354 17.25 -5.18 37.35
C PRO A 354 17.23 -3.73 37.86
N ALA A 355 18.16 -2.90 37.35
CA ALA A 355 18.26 -1.50 37.73
C ALA A 355 16.91 -0.78 37.48
N GLY A 356 16.46 0.00 38.46
CA GLY A 356 15.18 0.71 38.41
C GLY A 356 14.01 -0.02 39.07
N LEU A 357 14.09 -1.34 39.29
CA LEU A 357 13.10 -2.12 40.03
C LEU A 357 13.52 -2.36 41.49
N VAL A 358 12.54 -2.35 42.41
CA VAL A 358 12.74 -2.49 43.85
C VAL A 358 11.70 -3.42 44.49
N ASP A 359 12.10 -4.10 45.57
CA ASP A 359 11.18 -4.80 46.47
C ASP A 359 10.41 -3.76 47.31
N SER A 360 9.10 -3.64 47.06
CA SER A 360 8.25 -2.65 47.73
C SER A 360 7.71 -3.12 49.09
N SER A 361 8.27 -4.20 49.67
CA SER A 361 8.03 -4.67 51.06
C SER A 361 6.66 -5.30 51.36
N VAL A 362 5.88 -5.64 50.32
CA VAL A 362 4.54 -6.26 50.44
C VAL A 362 4.36 -7.45 49.47
N GLY A 363 5.45 -8.09 49.05
CA GLY A 363 5.40 -9.08 47.96
C GLY A 363 5.05 -8.43 46.61
N MET A 364 5.57 -7.23 46.40
CA MET A 364 5.33 -6.37 45.24
C MET A 364 6.67 -5.96 44.63
N ILE A 365 6.80 -6.12 43.32
CA ILE A 365 7.89 -5.51 42.54
C ILE A 365 7.40 -4.16 42.06
N GLY A 366 8.08 -3.09 42.45
CA GLY A 366 7.77 -1.71 42.09
C GLY A 366 8.94 -1.02 41.39
N GLY A 367 8.69 0.12 40.76
CA GLY A 367 9.74 0.98 40.18
C GLY A 367 9.54 1.25 38.69
N THR A 368 10.64 1.50 37.99
CA THR A 368 10.64 1.77 36.54
C THR A 368 11.52 0.74 35.84
N ALA A 369 11.01 0.14 34.76
CA ALA A 369 11.79 -0.80 33.96
C ALA A 369 13.03 -0.11 33.35
N PRO A 370 14.18 -0.80 33.25
CA PRO A 370 15.38 -0.24 32.63
C PRO A 370 15.18 0.03 31.13
N SER A 371 15.98 0.94 30.58
CA SER A 371 16.11 1.15 29.13
C SER A 371 16.82 -0.03 28.45
N VAL A 372 16.36 -0.44 27.27
CA VAL A 372 16.99 -1.46 26.44
C VAL A 372 17.87 -0.78 25.40
N SER A 373 19.12 -1.22 25.24
CA SER A 373 20.03 -0.62 24.25
C SER A 373 19.70 -1.08 22.83
N GLY A 374 19.80 -0.18 21.84
CA GLY A 374 19.57 -0.46 20.42
C GLY A 374 18.14 -0.14 19.97
N ASP A 375 17.71 -0.69 18.84
CA ASP A 375 16.34 -0.53 18.34
C ASP A 375 15.48 -1.80 18.49
N ASN A 376 14.18 -1.66 18.35
CA ASN A 376 13.18 -2.70 18.56
C ASN A 376 13.11 -3.79 17.46
N VAL A 377 13.98 -3.72 16.46
CA VAL A 377 14.16 -4.76 15.42
C VAL A 377 15.45 -5.54 15.68
N THR A 378 16.57 -4.86 15.90
CA THR A 378 17.88 -5.48 16.12
C THR A 378 18.07 -5.99 17.54
N ASN A 379 17.47 -5.31 18.52
CA ASN A 379 17.36 -5.76 19.91
C ASN A 379 15.93 -5.53 20.46
N PRO A 380 14.97 -6.42 20.13
CA PRO A 380 13.54 -6.22 20.46
C PRO A 380 13.25 -6.22 21.96
N SER A 381 14.07 -6.88 22.79
CA SER A 381 13.86 -6.95 24.24
C SER A 381 15.07 -7.51 25.00
N ASP A 382 15.25 -7.08 26.25
CA ASP A 382 16.15 -7.72 27.21
C ASP A 382 15.35 -8.55 28.24
N SER A 383 15.94 -9.63 28.76
CA SER A 383 15.31 -10.49 29.77
C SER A 383 16.11 -10.58 31.05
N TYR A 384 15.43 -10.43 32.19
CA TYR A 384 16.00 -10.48 33.53
C TYR A 384 15.35 -11.61 34.34
N VAL A 385 16.16 -12.43 35.00
CA VAL A 385 15.69 -13.52 35.88
C VAL A 385 15.80 -13.08 37.33
N ILE A 386 14.66 -13.04 38.02
CA ILE A 386 14.53 -12.59 39.40
C ILE A 386 14.23 -13.81 40.26
N ASP A 387 14.95 -13.97 41.35
CA ASP A 387 14.68 -15.03 42.31
C ASP A 387 13.63 -14.53 43.32
N VAL A 388 12.54 -15.28 43.44
CA VAL A 388 11.41 -15.00 44.32
C VAL A 388 11.42 -16.02 45.45
N THR A 389 11.72 -15.57 46.66
CA THR A 389 11.82 -16.45 47.84
C THR A 389 10.61 -16.27 48.75
N ARG A 390 9.92 -17.36 49.08
CA ARG A 390 8.76 -17.40 49.97
C ARG A 390 9.10 -18.14 51.26
N THR A 391 8.83 -17.53 52.41
CA THR A 391 9.21 -18.08 53.73
C THR A 391 8.05 -18.05 54.72
N ASN A 392 7.79 -19.18 55.39
CA ASN A 392 6.91 -19.28 56.56
C ASN A 392 7.62 -19.98 57.73
N SER A 393 6.89 -20.29 58.80
CA SER A 393 7.43 -20.99 59.99
C SER A 393 7.84 -22.45 59.75
N TYR A 394 7.42 -23.06 58.64
CA TYR A 394 7.64 -24.46 58.30
C TYR A 394 8.78 -24.64 57.27
N GLY A 395 9.18 -23.58 56.55
CA GLY A 395 10.31 -23.60 55.62
C GLY A 395 10.37 -22.41 54.65
N SER A 396 11.32 -22.47 53.72
CA SER A 396 11.50 -21.50 52.64
C SER A 396 11.58 -22.21 51.29
N SER A 397 11.04 -21.59 50.24
CA SER A 397 11.16 -22.04 48.85
C SER A 397 11.54 -20.87 47.93
N THR A 398 12.30 -21.16 46.88
CA THR A 398 12.75 -20.14 45.90
C THR A 398 12.32 -20.56 44.50
N GLY A 399 11.57 -19.69 43.84
CA GLY A 399 11.20 -19.81 42.42
C GLY A 399 11.76 -18.65 41.61
N GLN A 400 11.47 -18.62 40.32
CA GLN A 400 11.98 -17.58 39.41
C GLN A 400 10.85 -16.85 38.69
N LEU A 401 11.05 -15.55 38.49
CA LEU A 401 10.24 -14.71 37.61
C LEU A 401 11.16 -14.16 36.51
N THR A 402 10.81 -14.39 35.25
CA THR A 402 11.46 -13.70 34.13
C THR A 402 10.69 -12.43 33.83
N ILE A 403 11.37 -11.28 33.86
CA ILE A 403 10.86 -10.02 33.31
C ILE A 403 11.49 -9.79 31.95
N THR A 404 10.66 -9.67 30.92
CA THR A 404 11.08 -9.24 29.58
C THR A 404 10.74 -7.76 29.40
N VAL A 405 11.75 -6.94 29.13
CA VAL A 405 11.58 -5.51 28.88
C VAL A 405 11.64 -5.29 27.37
N ASN A 406 10.52 -4.87 26.77
CA ASN A 406 10.44 -4.55 25.35
C ASN A 406 11.17 -3.25 25.07
N ASN A 407 12.01 -3.27 24.04
CA ASN A 407 12.57 -2.06 23.44
C ASN A 407 11.48 -1.34 22.64
N LEU A 408 11.26 -0.07 22.92
CA LEU A 408 10.30 0.77 22.20
C LEU A 408 10.98 1.69 21.19
N THR A 409 12.30 1.79 21.21
CA THR A 409 13.09 2.60 20.29
C THR A 409 12.93 2.07 18.86
N PRO A 410 12.25 2.78 17.94
CA PRO A 410 12.11 2.32 16.56
C PRO A 410 13.46 2.35 15.83
N PRO A 411 13.64 1.58 14.74
CA PRO A 411 14.84 1.70 13.91
C PRO A 411 14.89 3.10 13.34
N SER A 412 16.10 3.67 13.28
CA SER A 412 16.25 4.96 12.61
C SER A 412 15.83 4.82 11.14
N THR A 413 15.09 5.81 10.66
CA THR A 413 14.68 5.92 9.26
C THR A 413 15.35 7.13 8.65
N LEU A 414 15.81 7.01 7.41
CA LEU A 414 16.29 8.16 6.67
C LEU A 414 15.22 9.27 6.61
N PRO A 415 15.62 10.55 6.65
CA PRO A 415 14.69 11.66 6.52
C PRO A 415 14.00 11.66 5.14
N SER A 416 12.82 12.27 5.07
CA SER A 416 12.06 12.37 3.83
C SER A 416 12.90 12.96 2.69
N GLY A 417 12.83 12.32 1.53
CA GLY A 417 13.62 12.70 0.35
C GLY A 417 14.95 11.97 0.23
N PHE A 418 15.31 11.05 1.12
CA PHE A 418 16.48 10.19 0.96
C PHE A 418 16.06 8.73 0.89
N THR A 419 16.79 7.92 0.13
CA THR A 419 16.52 6.48 -0.03
C THR A 419 17.82 5.71 0.05
N GLN A 420 17.86 4.69 0.92
CA GLN A 420 19.04 3.87 1.09
C GLN A 420 19.13 2.86 -0.04
N GLU A 421 20.22 2.89 -0.79
CA GLU A 421 20.47 1.97 -1.90
C GLU A 421 21.35 0.79 -1.46
N ALA A 422 22.35 1.05 -0.60
CA ALA A 422 23.23 0.04 -0.03
C ALA A 422 23.94 0.50 1.26
N GLY A 423 24.48 -0.46 2.02
CA GLY A 423 25.24 -0.19 3.24
C GLY A 423 24.37 0.25 4.41
N SER A 424 24.86 1.19 5.24
CA SER A 424 24.17 1.74 6.42
C SER A 424 24.28 3.27 6.50
N PHE A 425 23.52 3.85 7.42
CA PHE A 425 23.61 5.26 7.79
C PHE A 425 23.53 5.39 9.31
N THR A 426 24.06 6.50 9.82
CA THR A 426 23.98 6.85 11.24
C THR A 426 23.11 8.09 11.41
N ASP A 427 22.12 8.01 12.29
CA ASP A 427 21.41 9.16 12.86
C ASP A 427 22.19 9.66 14.07
N ASN A 428 22.67 10.89 14.02
CA ASN A 428 23.54 11.45 15.06
C ASN A 428 22.76 11.90 16.30
N GLY A 429 21.41 11.82 16.29
CA GLY A 429 20.55 12.21 17.41
C GLY A 429 20.37 13.72 17.58
N ASP A 430 20.95 14.53 16.69
CA ASP A 430 20.83 16.00 16.65
C ASP A 430 20.07 16.51 15.41
N GLY A 431 19.42 15.60 14.68
CA GLY A 431 18.73 15.89 13.42
C GLY A 431 19.64 15.88 12.19
N THR A 432 20.91 15.51 12.34
CA THR A 432 21.83 15.26 11.22
C THR A 432 22.04 13.75 11.00
N TYR A 433 22.36 13.40 9.76
CA TYR A 433 22.55 12.01 9.34
C TYR A 433 23.88 11.88 8.62
N THR A 434 24.62 10.80 8.83
CA THR A 434 25.83 10.49 8.07
C THR A 434 25.67 9.22 7.27
N VAL A 435 26.20 9.24 6.04
CA VAL A 435 26.38 8.02 5.26
C VAL A 435 27.60 7.30 5.80
N ASP A 436 27.41 6.07 6.25
CA ASP A 436 28.47 5.30 6.87
C ASP A 436 29.47 4.82 5.82
N ASN A 437 30.57 4.21 6.26
CA ASN A 437 31.57 3.65 5.36
C ASN A 437 30.97 2.63 4.39
N SER A 438 31.36 2.71 3.11
CA SER A 438 30.94 1.78 2.06
C SER A 438 29.41 1.69 1.91
N SER A 439 28.75 2.85 1.93
CA SER A 439 27.29 2.96 1.87
C SER A 439 26.85 3.93 0.79
N VAL A 440 25.60 3.77 0.32
CA VAL A 440 25.03 4.50 -0.81
C VAL A 440 23.62 4.95 -0.47
N VAL A 441 23.37 6.25 -0.66
CA VAL A 441 22.06 6.86 -0.41
C VAL A 441 21.69 7.75 -1.58
N GLN A 442 20.54 7.48 -2.19
CA GLN A 442 19.91 8.38 -3.14
C GLN A 442 19.40 9.63 -2.42
N VAL A 443 19.65 10.80 -3.00
CA VAL A 443 19.20 12.09 -2.48
C VAL A 443 17.94 12.57 -3.19
N GLY A 444 17.21 13.48 -2.55
CA GLY A 444 15.90 13.95 -3.04
C GLY A 444 16.00 14.95 -4.21
N LEU A 445 17.21 15.21 -4.69
CA LEU A 445 17.47 15.99 -5.88
C LEU A 445 17.55 15.06 -7.09
N THR A 446 16.97 15.49 -8.20
CA THR A 446 17.05 14.79 -9.48
C THR A 446 17.52 15.73 -10.58
N LEU A 447 18.18 15.21 -11.59
CA LEU A 447 18.64 15.96 -12.76
C LEU A 447 17.71 15.67 -13.95
N ALA A 448 16.88 16.64 -14.33
CA ALA A 448 16.06 16.55 -15.55
C ALA A 448 16.84 16.99 -16.79
N GLU A 449 16.30 16.71 -17.97
CA GLU A 449 16.80 17.23 -19.25
C GLU A 449 16.86 18.77 -19.23
N ASP A 450 17.91 19.31 -19.86
CA ASP A 450 18.25 20.74 -19.89
C ASP A 450 18.51 21.39 -18.52
N LYS A 451 18.79 20.58 -17.49
CA LYS A 451 19.16 21.06 -16.15
C LYS A 451 20.61 20.80 -15.81
N ARG A 452 21.10 21.57 -14.83
CA ARG A 452 22.43 21.49 -14.23
C ARG A 452 22.30 21.51 -12.70
N VAL A 453 22.84 20.51 -12.01
CA VAL A 453 23.04 20.55 -10.56
C VAL A 453 24.36 21.24 -10.24
N ILE A 454 24.34 22.13 -9.25
CA ILE A 454 25.49 22.90 -8.77
C ILE A 454 25.91 22.35 -7.41
N ILE A 455 27.21 22.06 -7.28
CA ILE A 455 27.86 21.52 -6.10
C ILE A 455 28.95 22.52 -5.66
N PRO A 456 28.63 23.48 -4.79
CA PRO A 456 29.59 24.49 -4.36
C PRO A 456 30.75 23.89 -3.57
N ALA A 457 31.93 24.50 -3.68
CA ALA A 457 33.09 24.15 -2.86
C ALA A 457 32.79 24.22 -1.35
N SER A 458 31.97 25.19 -0.93
CA SER A 458 31.52 25.33 0.46
C SER A 458 30.69 24.13 0.95
N TRP A 459 29.93 23.49 0.06
CA TRP A 459 29.18 22.28 0.41
C TRP A 459 30.12 21.11 0.70
N ALA A 460 31.14 20.89 -0.14
CA ALA A 460 32.13 19.85 0.10
C ALA A 460 32.94 20.10 1.39
N ILE A 461 33.30 21.36 1.67
CA ILE A 461 34.01 21.75 2.90
C ILE A 461 33.21 21.42 4.17
N GLY A 462 31.90 21.64 4.16
CA GLY A 462 31.05 21.39 5.33
C GLY A 462 30.61 19.94 5.48
N ASN A 463 30.39 19.23 4.37
CA ASN A 463 29.65 17.97 4.38
C ASN A 463 30.48 16.74 3.97
N VAL A 464 31.65 16.94 3.37
CA VAL A 464 32.47 15.84 2.86
C VAL A 464 33.84 15.81 3.52
N LEU A 465 34.63 16.87 3.38
CA LEU A 465 36.05 16.86 3.78
C LEU A 465 36.30 16.52 5.27
N PRO A 466 35.48 16.99 6.24
CA PRO A 466 35.68 16.66 7.65
C PRO A 466 35.46 15.18 8.00
N PHE A 467 34.82 14.43 7.09
CA PHE A 467 34.34 13.06 7.31
C PHE A 467 35.21 12.01 6.59
N LEU A 468 36.30 12.43 5.95
CA LEU A 468 37.26 11.54 5.32
C LEU A 468 38.40 11.17 6.28
N ASP A 469 38.67 9.87 6.42
CA ASP A 469 39.75 9.34 7.24
C ASP A 469 41.02 9.08 6.42
N TYR A 470 41.99 10.00 6.48
CA TYR A 470 43.27 9.87 5.79
C TYR A 470 44.14 8.70 6.28
N THR A 471 43.83 8.08 7.42
CA THR A 471 44.56 6.92 7.92
C THR A 471 44.19 5.64 7.19
N GLN A 472 43.08 5.66 6.44
CA GLN A 472 42.67 4.60 5.53
C GLN A 472 43.15 4.90 4.11
N GLY A 473 43.75 3.90 3.46
CA GLY A 473 44.39 4.08 2.15
C GLY A 473 43.46 4.49 0.99
N GLU A 474 42.14 4.40 1.16
CA GLU A 474 41.14 4.68 0.13
C GLU A 474 39.91 5.45 0.62
N SER A 475 40.01 6.28 1.66
CA SER A 475 38.85 7.03 2.20
C SER A 475 38.28 8.02 1.18
N LYS A 476 37.13 7.66 0.60
CA LYS A 476 36.49 8.38 -0.51
C LYS A 476 35.03 8.71 -0.20
N ALA A 477 34.56 9.80 -0.82
CA ALA A 477 33.15 10.16 -0.91
C ALA A 477 32.83 10.61 -2.34
N PHE A 478 31.61 10.34 -2.78
CA PHE A 478 31.12 10.54 -4.14
C PHE A 478 29.78 11.28 -4.13
N PHE A 479 29.56 12.10 -5.16
CA PHE A 479 28.27 12.69 -5.47
C PHE A 479 28.06 12.63 -6.98
N GLY A 480 26.99 11.99 -7.45
CA GLY A 480 26.84 11.75 -8.89
C GLY A 480 25.52 11.11 -9.30
N ILE A 481 25.38 10.91 -10.61
CA ILE A 481 24.35 10.11 -11.25
C ILE A 481 24.85 8.68 -11.29
N ALA A 482 24.09 7.78 -10.67
CA ALA A 482 24.38 6.36 -10.71
C ALA A 482 24.29 5.81 -12.15
N ASP A 483 25.08 4.78 -12.44
CA ASP A 483 24.91 3.97 -13.65
C ASP A 483 23.46 3.46 -13.76
N LEU A 484 23.02 3.05 -14.95
CA LEU A 484 21.79 2.30 -15.16
C LEU A 484 21.80 0.97 -14.42
N SER A 485 22.97 0.37 -14.19
CA SER A 485 23.11 -0.91 -13.51
C SER A 485 24.32 -0.91 -12.56
N PRO A 486 24.31 -0.03 -11.53
CA PRO A 486 25.42 0.09 -10.60
C PRO A 486 25.49 -1.18 -9.74
N ASN A 487 26.69 -1.62 -9.38
CA ASN A 487 26.86 -2.79 -8.54
C ASN A 487 27.14 -2.41 -7.09
N TRP A 488 26.13 -1.90 -6.38
CA TRP A 488 26.31 -1.49 -4.97
C TRP A 488 26.68 -2.61 -3.97
N ASN A 489 26.73 -3.86 -4.42
CA ASN A 489 27.22 -4.98 -3.61
C ASN A 489 28.75 -5.04 -3.53
N ASP A 490 29.46 -4.35 -4.43
CA ASP A 490 30.89 -4.09 -4.27
C ASP A 490 31.11 -2.73 -3.58
N THR A 491 32.37 -2.34 -3.38
CA THR A 491 32.65 -1.05 -2.76
C THR A 491 32.56 0.04 -3.81
N PRO A 492 31.77 1.12 -3.61
CA PRO A 492 31.50 2.12 -4.63
C PRO A 492 32.76 2.57 -5.37
N ASP A 493 32.75 2.45 -6.68
CA ASP A 493 33.85 2.80 -7.56
C ASP A 493 33.49 3.96 -8.48
N LEU A 494 34.49 4.79 -8.81
CA LEU A 494 34.27 6.01 -9.58
C LEU A 494 33.78 5.74 -11.00
N HIS A 495 34.19 4.62 -11.60
CA HIS A 495 34.06 4.39 -13.04
C HIS A 495 32.90 3.46 -13.39
N SER A 496 32.70 2.39 -12.62
CA SER A 496 31.71 1.36 -12.93
C SER A 496 30.32 1.61 -12.34
N ASP A 497 30.20 2.47 -11.33
CA ASP A 497 28.93 2.68 -10.63
C ASP A 497 28.24 4.01 -10.96
N PHE A 498 28.89 4.88 -11.75
CA PHE A 498 28.41 6.22 -12.02
C PHE A 498 28.58 6.64 -13.49
N ASP A 499 27.47 7.07 -14.12
CA ASP A 499 27.52 7.75 -15.42
C ASP A 499 28.12 9.15 -15.32
N ALA A 500 27.98 9.84 -14.18
CA ALA A 500 28.56 11.17 -13.98
C ALA A 500 28.79 11.45 -12.51
N VAL A 501 30.02 11.76 -12.11
CA VAL A 501 30.38 11.78 -10.68
C VAL A 501 31.50 12.75 -10.36
N VAL A 502 31.42 13.29 -9.13
CA VAL A 502 32.47 14.03 -8.44
C VAL A 502 32.91 13.21 -7.23
N ARG A 503 34.21 13.18 -6.96
CA ARG A 503 34.81 12.42 -5.86
C ARG A 503 35.83 13.22 -5.08
N TRP A 504 35.83 13.02 -3.76
CA TRP A 504 36.86 13.46 -2.83
C TRP A 504 37.56 12.25 -2.20
N GLU A 505 38.88 12.26 -2.11
CA GLU A 505 39.69 11.16 -1.56
C GLU A 505 40.76 11.74 -0.61
N ALA A 506 40.73 11.36 0.66
CA ALA A 506 41.80 11.75 1.59
C ALA A 506 43.10 11.00 1.26
N THR A 507 44.22 11.72 1.23
CA THR A 507 45.53 11.12 0.91
C THR A 507 46.55 11.27 2.03
N SER A 508 46.39 12.30 2.86
CA SER A 508 47.20 12.53 4.06
C SER A 508 46.48 13.51 4.99
N ALA A 509 47.03 13.74 6.17
CA ALA A 509 46.50 14.71 7.13
C ALA A 509 46.41 16.16 6.60
N SER A 510 47.05 16.47 5.47
CA SER A 510 47.08 17.82 4.89
C SER A 510 46.73 17.87 3.40
N GLN A 511 46.29 16.76 2.81
CA GLN A 511 46.00 16.67 1.38
C GLN A 511 44.82 15.74 1.09
N HIS A 512 44.05 16.12 0.07
CA HIS A 512 43.05 15.26 -0.55
C HIS A 512 43.06 15.46 -2.07
N LYS A 513 42.54 14.46 -2.79
CA LYS A 513 42.30 14.56 -4.24
C LYS A 513 40.84 14.90 -4.49
N HIS A 514 40.63 15.77 -5.46
CA HIS A 514 39.35 15.96 -6.12
C HIS A 514 39.37 15.24 -7.46
N SER A 515 38.26 14.65 -7.89
CA SER A 515 38.16 14.02 -9.20
C SER A 515 36.75 14.16 -9.76
N MET A 516 36.68 14.14 -11.08
CA MET A 516 35.43 14.09 -11.84
C MET A 516 35.58 13.04 -12.94
N SER A 517 34.49 12.34 -13.23
CA SER A 517 34.40 11.34 -14.30
C SER A 517 33.01 11.34 -14.90
N VAL A 518 32.90 10.86 -16.13
CA VAL A 518 31.66 10.38 -16.72
C VAL A 518 31.91 8.96 -17.20
N GLY A 519 31.07 8.04 -16.72
CA GLY A 519 31.14 6.58 -16.88
C GLY A 519 32.53 6.00 -16.85
N ASP A 520 32.80 5.09 -17.78
CA ASP A 520 33.93 4.15 -17.74
C ASP A 520 35.29 4.76 -18.17
N LEU A 521 35.38 6.09 -18.29
CA LEU A 521 36.61 6.79 -18.68
C LEU A 521 37.77 6.45 -17.72
N ILE A 522 38.75 5.67 -18.22
CA ILE A 522 39.92 5.14 -17.47
C ILE A 522 40.90 6.26 -16.98
N GLY A 523 40.58 7.53 -17.17
CA GLY A 523 41.41 8.68 -16.79
C GLY A 523 40.67 9.68 -15.90
N ALA A 524 40.50 9.38 -14.61
CA ALA A 524 39.97 10.34 -13.65
C ALA A 524 40.80 11.64 -13.67
N ASN A 525 40.16 12.77 -14.02
CA ASN A 525 40.81 14.09 -14.04
C ASN A 525 40.97 14.61 -12.63
N HIS A 526 41.97 14.08 -11.93
CA HIS A 526 42.20 14.36 -10.53
C HIS A 526 43.12 15.57 -10.32
N ASN A 527 42.83 16.33 -9.27
CA ASN A 527 43.72 17.38 -8.77
C ASN A 527 43.98 17.16 -7.29
N THR A 528 45.25 17.27 -6.89
CA THR A 528 45.63 17.27 -5.48
C THR A 528 45.46 18.68 -4.91
N VAL A 529 44.73 18.77 -3.80
CA VAL A 529 44.57 20.00 -3.03
C VAL A 529 45.44 19.90 -1.78
N ASN A 530 46.35 20.85 -1.60
CA ASN A 530 47.27 20.92 -0.46
C ASN A 530 46.61 21.50 0.81
N SER A 531 45.43 20.99 1.15
CA SER A 531 44.69 21.29 2.37
C SER A 531 43.81 20.10 2.72
N ALA A 532 43.51 19.87 3.99
CA ALA A 532 42.48 18.89 4.40
C ALA A 532 41.09 19.52 4.56
N SER A 533 40.97 20.85 4.57
CA SER A 533 39.75 21.57 4.95
C SER A 533 39.27 22.60 3.93
N LEU A 534 39.95 22.75 2.80
CA LEU A 534 39.56 23.68 1.73
C LEU A 534 39.29 22.91 0.44
N ALA A 535 38.15 23.17 -0.19
CA ALA A 535 37.89 22.76 -1.57
C ALA A 535 38.31 23.89 -2.52
N TYR A 536 39.10 23.56 -3.55
CA TYR A 536 39.52 24.52 -4.57
C TYR A 536 38.50 24.67 -5.71
N TRP A 537 37.80 23.58 -6.03
CA TRP A 537 36.87 23.52 -7.15
C TRP A 537 35.42 23.50 -6.67
N ASN A 538 34.57 24.26 -7.37
CA ASN A 538 33.14 24.03 -7.43
C ASN A 538 32.87 23.07 -8.58
N TYR A 539 31.80 22.28 -8.48
CA TYR A 539 31.40 21.33 -9.52
C TYR A 539 29.98 21.56 -9.99
N ALA A 540 29.70 21.06 -11.19
CA ALA A 540 28.36 20.91 -11.71
C ALA A 540 28.23 19.62 -12.51
N ILE A 541 27.03 19.06 -12.53
CA ILE A 541 26.65 17.95 -13.41
C ILE A 541 25.44 18.41 -14.21
N GLU A 542 25.47 18.28 -15.53
CA GLU A 542 24.35 18.66 -16.41
C GLU A 542 24.01 17.56 -17.41
N TRP A 543 22.76 17.59 -17.88
CA TRP A 543 22.27 16.69 -18.91
C TRP A 543 21.53 17.50 -19.99
N ASP A 544 22.05 17.48 -21.20
CA ASP A 544 21.50 18.24 -22.34
C ASP A 544 20.51 17.43 -23.21
N GLY A 545 19.99 16.32 -22.66
CA GLY A 545 19.14 15.37 -23.37
C GLY A 545 19.91 14.32 -24.17
N THR A 546 21.18 14.58 -24.51
CA THR A 546 22.00 13.66 -25.31
C THR A 546 23.20 13.11 -24.54
N GLN A 547 23.89 13.93 -23.77
CA GLN A 547 25.11 13.58 -23.04
C GLN A 547 25.08 14.11 -21.61
N LEU A 548 25.75 13.39 -20.72
CA LEU A 548 26.06 13.88 -19.37
C LEU A 548 27.40 14.59 -19.38
N HIS A 549 27.45 15.73 -18.69
CA HIS A 549 28.66 16.52 -18.55
C HIS A 549 28.95 16.77 -17.07
N VAL A 550 30.21 16.59 -16.68
CA VAL A 550 30.71 17.07 -15.38
C VAL A 550 31.62 18.26 -15.65
N LEU A 551 31.41 19.35 -14.91
CA LEU A 551 32.13 20.61 -15.04
C LEU A 551 32.75 20.99 -13.70
N ARG A 552 33.84 21.75 -13.75
CA ARG A 552 34.42 22.41 -12.57
C ARG A 552 34.83 23.85 -12.85
N SER A 553 34.77 24.70 -11.84
CA SER A 553 35.36 26.05 -11.89
C SER A 553 35.82 26.52 -10.51
N ALA A 554 36.88 27.34 -10.49
CA ALA A 554 37.35 28.00 -9.27
C ALA A 554 36.33 29.07 -8.79
N THR A 555 35.50 29.58 -9.70
CA THR A 555 34.47 30.57 -9.41
C THR A 555 33.09 29.93 -9.53
N LEU A 556 32.29 29.97 -8.47
CA LEU A 556 30.92 29.45 -8.49
C LEU A 556 30.03 30.12 -9.55
N SER A 557 30.20 31.44 -9.73
CA SER A 557 29.46 32.22 -10.72
C SER A 557 29.62 31.69 -12.15
N ASP A 558 30.79 31.15 -12.51
CA ASP A 558 30.97 30.61 -13.86
C ASP A 558 30.04 29.41 -14.09
N LEU A 559 29.95 28.50 -13.12
CA LEU A 559 29.05 27.33 -13.22
C LEU A 559 27.57 27.71 -13.17
N GLN A 560 27.24 28.87 -12.60
CA GLN A 560 25.86 29.35 -12.50
C GLN A 560 25.40 30.16 -13.72
N THR A 561 26.32 30.77 -14.47
CA THR A 561 25.96 31.78 -15.49
C THR A 561 26.48 31.49 -16.88
N LYS A 562 27.52 30.66 -17.04
CA LYS A 562 28.12 30.36 -18.35
C LYS A 562 27.63 29.04 -18.91
N HIS A 563 27.40 29.00 -20.22
CA HIS A 563 27.21 27.74 -20.91
C HIS A 563 28.50 26.93 -20.90
N ARG A 564 28.40 25.59 -21.00
CA ARG A 564 29.57 24.71 -21.00
C ARG A 564 30.61 25.10 -22.06
N SER A 565 30.18 25.59 -23.23
CA SER A 565 31.07 26.01 -24.32
C SER A 565 31.98 27.21 -23.97
N GLU A 566 31.64 27.96 -22.92
CA GLU A 566 32.42 29.10 -22.42
C GLU A 566 33.38 28.70 -21.28
N ILE A 567 33.28 27.47 -20.78
CA ILE A 567 34.17 26.93 -19.75
C ILE A 567 35.38 26.30 -20.47
N THR A 568 36.59 26.58 -19.96
CA THR A 568 37.85 26.12 -20.56
C THR A 568 37.86 24.60 -20.77
N THR A 569 38.28 24.14 -21.94
CA THR A 569 38.20 22.75 -22.46
C THR A 569 38.90 21.67 -21.60
N GLY A 570 39.64 22.04 -20.54
CA GLY A 570 40.24 21.12 -19.56
C GLY A 570 39.50 21.01 -18.23
N LEU A 571 38.36 21.68 -18.10
CA LEU A 571 37.53 21.74 -16.89
C LEU A 571 36.17 21.04 -17.07
N ILE A 572 36.01 20.30 -18.18
CA ILE A 572 34.77 19.63 -18.58
C ILE A 572 35.12 18.19 -18.99
N ILE A 573 34.27 17.22 -18.65
CA ILE A 573 34.30 15.85 -19.17
C ILE A 573 32.90 15.50 -19.68
N SER A 574 32.79 14.82 -20.83
CA SER A 574 31.53 14.72 -21.62
C SER A 574 31.36 13.42 -22.41
N ASP A 575 31.98 12.33 -21.99
CA ASP A 575 32.09 11.10 -22.77
C ASP A 575 30.92 10.11 -22.58
N GLU A 576 29.92 10.45 -21.75
CA GLU A 576 28.78 9.55 -21.51
C GLU A 576 27.54 9.91 -22.33
N PRO A 577 27.18 9.09 -23.34
CA PRO A 577 25.94 9.24 -24.08
C PRO A 577 24.75 8.79 -23.22
N ALA A 578 23.96 9.76 -22.77
CA ALA A 578 22.74 9.54 -22.00
C ALA A 578 21.47 9.49 -22.88
N SER A 579 21.61 9.28 -24.20
CA SER A 579 20.48 9.25 -25.15
C SER A 579 19.43 8.15 -24.90
N SER A 580 19.77 7.11 -24.14
CA SER A 580 18.86 6.05 -23.70
C SER A 580 18.15 6.35 -22.38
N ARG A 581 18.60 7.40 -21.66
CA ARG A 581 17.99 7.84 -20.40
C ARG A 581 16.70 8.62 -20.69
N SER A 582 15.76 8.58 -19.75
CA SER A 582 14.52 9.38 -19.82
C SER A 582 14.03 9.76 -18.42
N GLY A 583 13.24 10.83 -18.33
CA GLY A 583 12.75 11.34 -17.03
C GLY A 583 13.87 12.00 -16.21
N SER A 584 13.60 12.33 -14.95
CA SER A 584 14.62 12.93 -14.08
C SER A 584 15.54 11.87 -13.50
N LEU A 585 16.86 12.07 -13.66
CA LEU A 585 17.90 11.15 -13.22
C LEU A 585 18.14 11.26 -11.71
N PRO A 586 18.18 10.14 -10.96
CA PRO A 586 18.46 10.16 -9.53
C PRO A 586 19.92 10.52 -9.25
N LEU A 587 20.12 11.40 -8.26
CA LEU A 587 21.45 11.70 -7.71
C LEU A 587 21.68 10.85 -6.46
N VAL A 588 22.90 10.35 -6.30
CA VAL A 588 23.30 9.56 -5.13
C VAL A 588 24.55 10.15 -4.48
N VAL A 589 24.66 9.93 -3.19
CA VAL A 589 25.91 10.05 -2.42
C VAL A 589 26.40 8.67 -2.06
N ALA A 590 27.72 8.47 -2.12
CA ALA A 590 28.34 7.21 -1.74
C ALA A 590 29.66 7.43 -1.02
N THR A 591 30.09 6.44 -0.25
CA THR A 591 31.36 6.47 0.50
C THR A 591 32.14 5.18 0.30
N ARG A 592 33.44 5.19 0.59
CA ARG A 592 34.29 3.99 0.53
C ARG A 592 35.47 4.07 1.50
N ALA A 593 35.83 2.90 2.05
CA ALA A 593 37.06 2.59 2.79
C ALA A 593 37.54 3.67 3.79
N GLY A 594 36.77 3.87 4.85
CA GLY A 594 37.03 4.88 5.89
C GLY A 594 36.34 6.22 5.64
N GLY A 595 35.81 6.43 4.43
CA GLY A 595 35.03 7.63 4.11
C GLY A 595 33.66 7.57 4.76
N THR A 596 33.25 8.68 5.36
CA THR A 596 31.85 8.97 5.71
C THR A 596 31.49 10.32 5.11
N MET A 597 30.23 10.73 5.16
CA MET A 597 29.83 12.10 4.82
C MET A 597 28.50 12.48 5.43
N ASN A 598 28.29 13.79 5.63
CA ASN A 598 27.00 14.32 6.06
C ASN A 598 25.97 14.19 4.93
N LEU A 599 24.81 13.63 5.24
CA LEU A 599 23.71 13.44 4.30
C LEU A 599 22.84 14.70 4.26
N THR A 600 23.10 15.58 3.30
CA THR A 600 22.31 16.80 3.13
C THR A 600 22.33 17.33 1.71
N THR A 601 21.19 17.86 1.25
CA THR A 601 21.06 18.61 0.00
C THR A 601 21.12 20.13 0.21
N SER A 602 21.17 20.58 1.46
CA SER A 602 21.25 22.01 1.79
C SER A 602 22.52 22.62 1.22
N GLY A 603 22.38 23.65 0.38
CA GLY A 603 23.50 24.31 -0.32
C GLY A 603 23.78 23.77 -1.73
N LEU A 604 23.12 22.69 -2.15
CA LEU A 604 23.05 22.28 -3.55
C LEU A 604 21.90 23.02 -4.25
N SER A 605 21.98 23.18 -5.57
CA SER A 605 20.90 23.78 -6.36
C SER A 605 20.83 23.17 -7.75
N VAL A 606 19.63 23.19 -8.35
CA VAL A 606 19.42 22.81 -9.75
C VAL A 606 18.99 24.06 -10.51
N ILE A 607 19.66 24.33 -11.61
CA ILE A 607 19.39 25.45 -12.51
C ILE A 607 19.14 24.95 -13.93
N ASP A 608 18.60 25.80 -14.79
CA ASP A 608 18.63 25.55 -16.23
C ASP A 608 20.08 25.59 -16.72
N ILE A 609 20.44 24.74 -17.69
CA ILE A 609 21.70 24.90 -18.41
C ILE A 609 21.71 26.32 -19.01
N PRO A 610 22.71 27.17 -18.67
CA PRO A 610 22.78 28.51 -19.24
C PRO A 610 22.83 28.45 -20.77
N ALA A 611 22.08 29.32 -21.45
CA ALA A 611 21.97 29.29 -22.90
C ALA A 611 23.33 29.47 -23.59
N GLU A 612 23.52 28.81 -24.73
CA GLU A 612 24.73 29.00 -25.56
C GLU A 612 24.99 30.48 -25.86
N PRO A 613 26.25 30.95 -25.77
CA PRO A 613 26.59 32.32 -26.12
C PRO A 613 26.32 32.55 -27.61
N VAL A 614 25.60 33.63 -27.91
CA VAL A 614 25.37 34.04 -29.30
C VAL A 614 26.66 34.67 -29.83
N THR A 615 27.26 34.09 -30.87
CA THR A 615 28.55 34.52 -31.44
C THR A 615 28.41 35.53 -32.58
N ASN A 616 27.29 36.25 -32.66
CA ASN A 616 27.04 37.21 -33.73
C ASN A 616 28.07 38.34 -33.71
N LEU A 617 28.57 38.74 -34.88
CA LEU A 617 29.41 39.93 -35.04
C LEU A 617 28.58 41.22 -34.96
N THR A 618 27.31 41.15 -35.35
CA THR A 618 26.34 42.23 -35.18
C THR A 618 25.89 42.30 -33.71
N PRO A 619 26.02 43.46 -33.01
CA PRO A 619 25.79 43.53 -31.56
C PRO A 619 24.34 43.38 -31.09
N TRP A 620 23.36 43.85 -31.88
CA TRP A 620 21.93 43.80 -31.56
C TRP A 620 21.53 44.43 -30.20
N THR A 621 22.23 45.49 -29.80
CA THR A 621 21.98 46.20 -28.53
C THR A 621 21.15 47.47 -28.71
N LYS A 622 20.94 47.93 -29.95
CA LYS A 622 20.24 49.18 -30.26
C LYS A 622 19.17 49.02 -31.33
N ALA A 623 18.19 49.91 -31.29
CA ALA A 623 17.23 50.10 -32.37
C ALA A 623 16.75 51.54 -32.43
N LEU A 624 16.28 51.95 -33.61
CA LEU A 624 15.63 53.22 -33.81
C LEU A 624 14.12 53.09 -33.54
N ASP A 625 13.60 53.92 -32.65
CA ASP A 625 12.21 53.96 -32.23
C ASP A 625 11.40 54.96 -33.05
N PHE A 626 10.19 54.56 -33.44
CA PHE A 626 9.23 55.36 -34.18
C PHE A 626 7.90 55.38 -33.42
N SER A 627 7.52 56.54 -32.93
CA SER A 627 6.28 56.82 -32.21
C SER A 627 5.07 57.08 -33.12
N GLY A 628 5.31 57.20 -34.44
CA GLY A 628 4.31 57.51 -35.47
C GLY A 628 4.03 59.00 -35.70
N SER A 629 4.77 59.91 -35.05
CA SER A 629 4.60 61.36 -35.14
C SER A 629 5.24 61.99 -36.39
N SER A 630 5.05 61.39 -37.58
CA SER A 630 5.82 61.73 -38.81
C SER A 630 7.34 61.52 -38.72
N GLU A 631 7.78 60.82 -37.67
CA GLU A 631 9.15 60.35 -37.47
C GLU A 631 9.56 59.40 -38.60
N ARG A 632 10.75 59.63 -39.15
CA ARG A 632 11.31 58.76 -40.19
C ARG A 632 12.82 58.96 -40.30
N ALA A 633 13.51 57.90 -40.69
CA ALA A 633 14.88 57.97 -41.18
C ALA A 633 14.85 58.07 -42.71
N VAL A 634 15.52 59.06 -43.30
CA VAL A 634 15.50 59.33 -44.75
C VAL A 634 16.91 59.29 -45.32
N GLN A 635 17.15 58.53 -46.37
CA GLN A 635 18.46 58.57 -47.05
C GLN A 635 18.74 59.97 -47.58
N VAL A 636 19.89 60.53 -47.23
CA VAL A 636 20.25 61.94 -47.51
C VAL A 636 20.29 62.27 -49.00
N SER A 637 20.63 61.31 -49.87
CA SER A 637 20.70 61.50 -51.31
C SER A 637 19.60 60.74 -52.05
N THR A 638 19.07 61.38 -53.08
CA THR A 638 18.11 60.82 -54.03
C THR A 638 18.75 60.34 -55.33
N SER A 639 20.08 60.25 -55.40
CA SER A 639 20.74 59.75 -56.62
C SER A 639 20.34 58.30 -56.89
N ALA A 640 20.01 57.99 -58.15
CA ALA A 640 19.73 56.64 -58.60
C ALA A 640 20.94 55.68 -58.48
N SER A 641 22.14 56.23 -58.22
CA SER A 641 23.38 55.46 -58.13
C SER A 641 23.73 54.95 -56.73
N VAL A 642 23.03 55.43 -55.69
CA VAL A 642 23.41 55.19 -54.28
C VAL A 642 22.35 54.43 -53.49
N ASN A 643 21.37 53.86 -54.18
CA ASN A 643 20.44 52.90 -53.60
C ASN A 643 20.00 51.87 -54.65
N PRO A 644 20.31 50.56 -54.47
CA PRO A 644 19.96 49.51 -55.41
C PRO A 644 18.47 49.43 -55.79
N LEU A 645 17.56 49.81 -54.89
CA LEU A 645 16.10 49.78 -55.13
C LEU A 645 15.65 50.73 -56.25
N ARG A 646 16.45 51.76 -56.57
CA ARG A 646 16.17 52.68 -57.69
C ARG A 646 16.52 52.08 -59.05
N MET A 647 17.22 50.95 -59.08
CA MET A 647 17.60 50.25 -60.30
C MET A 647 18.26 51.18 -61.34
N SER A 648 19.12 52.10 -60.87
CA SER A 648 19.78 53.11 -61.70
C SER A 648 18.84 54.01 -62.52
N GLY A 649 17.56 54.11 -62.15
CA GLY A 649 16.56 54.90 -62.87
C GLY A 649 16.13 54.29 -64.22
N VAL A 650 16.42 53.01 -64.47
CA VAL A 650 16.05 52.34 -65.72
C VAL A 650 14.52 52.33 -65.86
N SER A 651 14.00 52.63 -67.05
CA SER A 651 12.58 52.54 -67.40
C SER A 651 12.40 51.68 -68.64
N ALA A 652 12.37 50.36 -68.45
CA ALA A 652 12.24 49.36 -69.50
C ALA A 652 11.62 48.08 -68.94
N THR A 653 10.92 47.33 -69.80
CA THR A 653 10.66 45.91 -69.55
C THR A 653 11.98 45.15 -69.58
N VAL A 654 12.14 44.18 -68.72
CA VAL A 654 13.36 43.36 -68.61
C VAL A 654 12.94 41.90 -68.64
N SER A 655 13.61 41.11 -69.48
CA SER A 655 13.29 39.70 -69.66
C SER A 655 13.53 38.86 -68.39
N ALA A 656 12.72 37.80 -68.22
CA ALA A 656 12.90 36.81 -67.16
C ALA A 656 14.28 36.15 -67.19
N PRO A 657 14.77 35.63 -66.05
CA PRO A 657 15.95 34.79 -66.03
C PRO A 657 15.82 33.56 -66.96
N ALA A 658 16.86 33.26 -67.74
CA ALA A 658 16.86 32.10 -68.63
C ALA A 658 16.91 30.75 -67.87
N SER A 659 17.14 30.77 -66.55
CA SER A 659 17.17 29.59 -65.70
C SER A 659 16.56 29.91 -64.35
N SER A 660 15.74 28.99 -63.83
CA SER A 660 15.13 29.13 -62.51
C SER A 660 16.19 29.30 -61.42
N GLY A 661 15.88 30.13 -60.42
CA GLY A 661 16.77 30.44 -59.30
C GLY A 661 17.92 31.40 -59.61
N LYS A 662 17.96 31.99 -60.82
CA LYS A 662 18.95 33.01 -61.20
C LYS A 662 18.34 34.39 -61.36
N THR A 663 19.18 35.41 -61.37
CA THR A 663 18.84 36.75 -61.82
C THR A 663 18.82 36.86 -63.34
N SER A 664 18.11 37.85 -63.87
CA SER A 664 18.05 38.11 -65.32
C SER A 664 19.42 38.49 -65.87
N SER A 665 19.71 38.01 -67.09
CA SER A 665 20.92 38.29 -67.86
C SER A 665 20.82 39.52 -68.76
N ASP A 666 19.65 40.14 -68.84
CA ASP A 666 19.38 41.33 -69.64
C ASP A 666 20.26 42.52 -69.21
N SER A 667 20.75 43.31 -70.16
CA SER A 667 21.65 44.43 -69.87
C SER A 667 20.98 45.57 -69.08
N ASN A 668 19.65 45.68 -69.17
CA ASN A 668 18.84 46.62 -68.39
C ASN A 668 18.45 46.07 -67.01
N SER A 669 18.76 44.79 -66.72
CA SER A 669 18.49 44.17 -65.42
C SER A 669 19.30 44.82 -64.29
N ARG A 670 18.65 45.05 -63.15
CA ARG A 670 19.24 45.61 -61.93
C ARG A 670 18.73 44.85 -60.72
N PRO A 671 19.14 43.58 -60.53
CA PRO A 671 18.65 42.76 -59.43
C PRO A 671 19.23 43.26 -58.10
N TRP A 672 18.47 43.04 -57.03
CA TRP A 672 18.76 43.56 -55.69
C TRP A 672 18.17 42.66 -54.61
N ALA A 673 18.66 42.80 -53.37
CA ALA A 673 18.12 42.16 -52.19
C ALA A 673 18.07 43.14 -51.01
N THR A 674 17.13 42.92 -50.09
CA THR A 674 16.96 43.67 -48.85
C THR A 674 16.71 42.72 -47.68
N ALA A 675 17.16 43.12 -46.49
CA ALA A 675 16.83 42.47 -45.23
C ALA A 675 16.53 43.52 -44.16
N ILE A 676 15.43 43.38 -43.44
CA ILE A 676 15.05 44.29 -42.35
C ILE A 676 14.71 43.51 -41.08
N VAL A 677 15.17 44.03 -39.93
CA VAL A 677 14.77 43.55 -38.60
C VAL A 677 14.01 44.65 -37.87
N PHE A 678 12.75 44.38 -37.53
CA PHE A 678 11.87 45.37 -36.91
C PHE A 678 10.92 44.73 -35.87
N ARG A 679 10.38 45.58 -35.00
CA ARG A 679 9.30 45.27 -34.07
C ARG A 679 8.17 46.25 -34.32
N SER A 680 6.93 45.79 -34.32
CA SER A 680 5.76 46.65 -34.52
C SER A 680 4.93 46.73 -33.25
N ASP A 681 4.45 47.93 -32.93
CA ASP A 681 3.56 48.15 -31.79
C ASP A 681 2.09 47.81 -32.14
N LYS A 682 1.83 47.31 -33.36
CA LYS A 682 0.50 46.94 -33.86
C LYS A 682 -0.52 48.08 -33.78
N HIS A 683 -0.06 49.31 -33.98
CA HIS A 683 -0.95 50.47 -34.01
C HIS A 683 -2.02 50.31 -35.12
N ASN A 684 -3.24 50.81 -34.86
CA ASN A 684 -4.44 50.57 -35.68
C ASN A 684 -4.51 51.42 -36.96
N SER A 685 -3.36 51.76 -37.55
CA SER A 685 -3.24 52.55 -38.78
C SER A 685 -2.58 51.73 -39.89
N ASN A 686 -2.75 52.16 -41.14
CA ASN A 686 -1.97 51.65 -42.26
C ASN A 686 -0.61 52.36 -42.29
N GLN A 687 0.48 51.60 -42.21
CA GLN A 687 1.82 52.11 -41.88
C GLN A 687 2.86 51.56 -42.86
N HIS A 688 3.82 52.36 -43.27
CA HIS A 688 4.97 51.88 -44.06
C HIS A 688 6.17 51.70 -43.14
N ILE A 689 6.69 50.48 -43.05
CA ILE A 689 7.88 50.18 -42.27
C ILE A 689 9.11 50.77 -43.00
N TRP A 690 9.17 50.55 -44.31
CA TRP A 690 10.08 51.27 -45.20
C TRP A 690 9.44 51.50 -46.57
N ASN A 691 9.95 52.50 -47.29
CA ASN A 691 9.48 52.92 -48.61
C ASN A 691 10.66 53.41 -49.47
N MET A 692 10.68 53.03 -50.74
CA MET A 692 11.44 53.69 -51.80
C MET A 692 10.43 54.21 -52.82
N GLY A 693 10.30 55.52 -52.99
CA GLY A 693 9.34 56.03 -53.98
C GLY A 693 9.01 57.50 -53.88
N GLU A 694 8.11 57.91 -54.78
CA GLU A 694 7.76 59.31 -55.08
C GLU A 694 6.85 59.96 -54.04
N GLY A 695 6.17 59.17 -53.21
CA GLY A 695 5.32 59.67 -52.14
C GLY A 695 3.87 59.20 -52.22
N ALA A 696 2.94 60.10 -51.89
CA ALA A 696 1.55 59.78 -51.59
C ALA A 696 0.51 60.13 -52.67
N GLY A 697 0.93 60.75 -53.76
CA GLY A 697 0.09 61.03 -54.92
C GLY A 697 -0.41 59.75 -55.60
N SER A 698 -1.54 59.86 -56.32
CA SER A 698 -2.14 58.72 -57.02
C SER A 698 -1.30 58.21 -58.20
N ASN A 699 -0.34 59.01 -58.66
CA ASN A 699 0.57 58.66 -59.75
C ASN A 699 1.98 58.27 -59.28
N ASP A 700 2.20 58.26 -57.97
CA ASP A 700 3.52 58.08 -57.36
C ASP A 700 3.83 56.58 -57.28
N ASP A 701 4.89 56.15 -57.95
CA ASP A 701 5.38 54.78 -57.86
C ASP A 701 6.19 54.59 -56.58
N ASN A 702 5.90 53.52 -55.84
CA ASN A 702 6.59 53.17 -54.60
C ASN A 702 6.86 51.67 -54.53
N ILE A 703 7.99 51.30 -53.95
CA ILE A 703 8.32 49.95 -53.48
C ILE A 703 8.38 50.01 -51.96
N TYR A 704 7.67 49.14 -51.25
CA TYR A 704 7.55 49.26 -49.80
C TYR A 704 7.28 47.93 -49.10
N ILE A 705 7.52 47.92 -47.79
CA ILE A 705 6.82 47.01 -46.86
C ILE A 705 5.88 47.85 -46.02
N ARG A 706 4.62 47.42 -45.95
CA ARG A 706 3.59 48.06 -45.12
C ARG A 706 2.93 47.08 -44.17
N GLN A 707 2.33 47.62 -43.12
CA GLN A 707 1.44 46.95 -42.21
C GLN A 707 0.04 47.56 -42.30
N SER A 708 -0.99 46.72 -42.40
CA SER A 708 -2.39 47.15 -42.31
C SER A 708 -2.77 47.55 -40.88
N SER A 709 -3.93 48.19 -40.71
CA SER A 709 -4.50 48.50 -39.38
C SER A 709 -4.75 47.27 -38.50
N PHE A 710 -4.76 46.07 -39.08
CA PHE A 710 -4.98 44.80 -38.39
C PHE A 710 -3.67 44.01 -38.16
N GLY A 711 -2.52 44.55 -38.57
CA GLY A 711 -1.21 43.89 -38.40
C GLY A 711 -0.77 43.02 -39.58
N SER A 712 -1.51 43.00 -40.70
CA SER A 712 -1.12 42.23 -41.90
C SER A 712 0.02 42.91 -42.64
N LEU A 713 1.07 42.16 -42.93
CA LEU A 713 2.27 42.62 -43.62
C LEU A 713 2.15 42.39 -45.13
N HIS A 714 2.54 43.39 -45.91
CA HIS A 714 2.54 43.33 -47.36
C HIS A 714 3.83 43.91 -47.92
N PHE A 715 4.42 43.23 -48.91
CA PHE A 715 5.36 43.83 -49.85
C PHE A 715 4.58 44.39 -51.02
N GLY A 716 4.88 45.61 -51.45
CA GLY A 716 4.18 46.26 -52.55
C GLY A 716 5.11 46.96 -53.54
N TRP A 717 4.72 46.96 -54.81
CA TRP A 717 5.30 47.77 -55.88
C TRP A 717 4.19 48.34 -56.76
N GLY A 718 4.11 49.67 -56.84
CA GLY A 718 3.27 50.36 -57.80
C GLY A 718 2.74 51.69 -57.28
N ARG A 719 1.60 52.11 -57.83
CA ARG A 719 0.89 53.35 -57.50
C ARG A 719 -0.56 53.06 -57.17
N ASP A 720 -1.27 54.07 -56.68
CA ASP A 720 -2.69 53.93 -56.36
C ASP A 720 -3.51 53.49 -57.59
N GLY A 721 -4.35 52.47 -57.44
CA GLY A 721 -5.13 51.87 -58.53
C GLY A 721 -4.37 50.96 -59.51
N ALA A 722 -3.04 50.83 -59.41
CA ALA A 722 -2.23 49.93 -60.25
C ALA A 722 -1.04 49.35 -59.46
N LEU A 723 -1.33 48.38 -58.61
CA LEU A 723 -0.45 47.93 -57.53
C LEU A 723 -0.26 46.41 -57.53
N ASN A 724 0.99 45.97 -57.38
CA ASN A 724 1.32 44.58 -57.07
C ASN A 724 1.57 44.46 -55.57
N GLU A 725 0.83 43.61 -54.86
CA GLU A 725 1.06 43.33 -53.43
C GLU A 725 1.10 41.85 -53.12
N CYS A 726 2.14 41.45 -52.40
CA CYS A 726 2.34 40.11 -51.86
C CYS A 726 2.09 40.11 -50.35
N ALA A 727 1.25 39.20 -49.86
CA ALA A 727 0.96 39.01 -48.44
C ALA A 727 2.10 38.25 -47.74
N LEU A 728 2.56 38.78 -46.59
CA LEU A 728 3.73 38.27 -45.85
C LEU A 728 3.35 37.67 -44.47
N GLY A 729 2.05 37.45 -44.25
CA GLY A 729 1.48 37.04 -42.97
C GLY A 729 1.17 38.22 -42.04
N ASN A 730 1.02 37.96 -40.75
CA ASN A 730 0.61 38.96 -39.75
C ASN A 730 1.68 39.18 -38.67
N VAL A 731 1.65 40.36 -38.05
CA VAL A 731 2.28 40.65 -36.75
C VAL A 731 1.32 40.23 -35.64
N SER A 732 1.69 39.18 -34.90
CA SER A 732 0.83 38.58 -33.88
C SER A 732 0.94 39.30 -32.52
N THR A 733 2.13 39.75 -32.15
CA THR A 733 2.46 40.35 -30.84
C THR A 733 3.03 41.75 -31.01
N THR A 734 2.99 42.56 -29.94
CA THR A 734 3.59 43.91 -29.91
C THR A 734 5.05 43.91 -29.42
N THR A 735 5.53 42.77 -28.94
CA THR A 735 6.87 42.59 -28.36
C THR A 735 7.80 41.79 -29.25
N GLY A 736 7.27 41.04 -30.22
CA GLY A 736 8.04 40.16 -31.10
C GLY A 736 8.81 40.90 -32.19
N TRP A 737 10.07 40.52 -32.38
CA TRP A 737 10.88 40.96 -33.51
C TRP A 737 10.57 40.15 -34.77
N HIS A 738 10.75 40.78 -35.94
CA HIS A 738 10.50 40.19 -37.24
C HIS A 738 11.67 40.48 -38.18
N GLY A 739 12.15 39.43 -38.84
CA GLY A 739 13.12 39.52 -39.93
C GLY A 739 12.45 39.24 -41.27
N ILE A 740 12.57 40.14 -42.24
CA ILE A 740 12.07 39.96 -43.61
C ILE A 740 13.20 40.16 -44.61
N TYR A 741 13.34 39.21 -45.52
CA TYR A 741 14.20 39.29 -46.68
C TYR A 741 13.37 39.36 -47.96
N ILE A 742 13.77 40.23 -48.88
CA ILE A 742 13.15 40.38 -50.20
C ILE A 742 14.26 40.54 -51.23
N ALA A 743 14.27 39.71 -52.26
CA ALA A 743 15.13 39.86 -53.41
C ALA A 743 14.34 39.85 -54.71
N HIS A 744 14.85 40.61 -55.67
CA HIS A 744 14.27 40.80 -56.99
C HIS A 744 15.23 40.25 -58.05
N THR A 745 14.72 39.40 -58.94
CA THR A 745 15.52 38.75 -60.01
C THR A 745 16.02 39.73 -61.05
N GLY A 746 15.48 40.95 -61.08
CA GLY A 746 15.80 42.00 -62.05
C GLY A 746 14.89 42.02 -63.27
N GLU A 747 14.01 41.01 -63.41
CA GLU A 747 12.92 41.00 -64.39
C GLU A 747 11.97 42.19 -64.17
N ARG A 748 11.44 42.78 -65.24
CA ARG A 748 10.53 43.93 -65.13
C ARG A 748 9.38 43.80 -66.10
N LEU A 749 8.20 43.70 -65.52
CA LEU A 749 6.96 43.38 -66.22
C LEU A 749 6.19 44.63 -66.62
N SER A 750 5.50 44.53 -67.76
CA SER A 750 4.42 45.45 -68.13
C SER A 750 3.20 45.21 -67.24
N GLY A 751 2.20 46.10 -67.28
CA GLY A 751 0.99 45.94 -66.47
C GLY A 751 0.17 44.71 -66.86
N SER A 752 0.18 44.30 -68.13
CA SER A 752 -0.50 43.06 -68.56
C SER A 752 0.24 41.80 -68.13
N ASP A 753 1.58 41.88 -68.05
CA ASP A 753 2.41 40.73 -67.74
C ASP A 753 2.68 40.56 -66.24
N ALA A 754 2.41 41.59 -65.43
CA ALA A 754 2.46 41.55 -63.97
C ALA A 754 1.30 40.72 -63.38
N THR A 755 1.17 39.48 -63.84
CA THR A 755 0.24 38.48 -63.28
C THR A 755 0.79 37.90 -61.98
N ALA A 756 -0.07 37.34 -61.14
CA ALA A 756 0.36 36.72 -59.88
C ALA A 756 1.43 35.62 -60.06
N ALA A 757 1.39 34.87 -61.17
CA ALA A 757 2.39 33.85 -61.47
C ALA A 757 3.75 34.46 -61.84
N ASN A 758 3.78 35.43 -62.76
CA ASN A 758 5.03 36.06 -63.15
C ASN A 758 5.64 36.89 -62.01
N LEU A 759 4.80 37.52 -61.17
CA LEU A 759 5.26 38.20 -59.96
C LEU A 759 5.86 37.24 -58.93
N ALA A 760 5.31 36.02 -58.81
CA ALA A 760 5.90 34.98 -57.96
C ALA A 760 7.34 34.67 -58.39
N ASP A 761 7.59 34.56 -59.69
CA ASP A 761 8.92 34.28 -60.26
C ASP A 761 9.89 35.47 -60.20
N CYS A 762 9.39 36.71 -60.11
CA CYS A 762 10.21 37.92 -60.04
C CYS A 762 10.89 38.12 -58.68
N PHE A 763 10.38 37.51 -57.60
CA PHE A 763 10.85 37.76 -56.24
C PHE A 763 11.10 36.48 -55.46
N SER A 764 12.09 36.53 -54.57
CA SER A 764 12.21 35.61 -53.44
C SER A 764 11.98 36.40 -52.17
N ILE A 765 10.98 36.00 -51.38
CA ILE A 765 10.56 36.66 -50.16
C ILE A 765 10.54 35.64 -49.05
N ARG A 766 11.34 35.90 -48.01
CA ARG A 766 11.46 35.02 -46.85
C ARG A 766 11.21 35.83 -45.59
N ARG A 767 10.57 35.19 -44.62
CA ARG A 767 10.35 35.76 -43.29
C ARG A 767 10.90 34.78 -42.27
N MET A 768 11.58 35.28 -41.25
CA MET A 768 11.87 34.46 -40.06
C MET A 768 10.55 34.02 -39.41
N GLY A 769 10.52 32.87 -38.71
CA GLY A 769 9.30 32.36 -38.06
C GLY A 769 8.49 33.38 -37.24
N SER A 770 7.22 33.06 -36.95
CA SER A 770 6.23 34.03 -36.43
C SER A 770 6.54 34.61 -35.05
N GLU A 771 7.36 33.96 -34.25
CA GLU A 771 7.80 34.43 -32.93
C GLU A 771 9.29 34.16 -32.72
N TRP A 772 10.02 35.22 -32.40
CA TRP A 772 11.45 35.22 -32.15
C TRP A 772 11.76 34.53 -30.81
N SER A 773 11.82 33.20 -30.77
CA SER A 773 12.26 32.41 -29.60
C SER A 773 13.28 31.34 -29.97
N GLN A 774 14.21 31.07 -29.05
CA GLN A 774 15.27 30.06 -29.21
C GLN A 774 14.71 28.62 -29.22
N PRO A 775 15.45 27.64 -29.82
CA PRO A 775 16.66 27.84 -30.63
C PRO A 775 16.31 28.32 -32.05
N PHE A 776 16.99 29.38 -32.51
CA PHE A 776 16.87 30.07 -33.81
C PHE A 776 15.70 29.66 -34.71
N GLY A 777 14.69 30.54 -34.85
CA GLY A 777 13.64 30.38 -35.86
C GLY A 777 14.24 30.05 -37.23
N SER A 778 13.84 28.91 -37.80
CA SER A 778 14.21 28.55 -39.16
C SER A 778 13.78 29.66 -40.12
N LEU A 779 14.55 29.82 -41.20
CA LEU A 779 14.11 30.68 -42.29
C LEU A 779 12.78 30.10 -42.81
N GLY A 780 11.72 30.90 -42.84
CA GLY A 780 10.42 30.46 -43.32
C GLY A 780 10.47 30.03 -44.79
N SER A 781 9.39 29.38 -45.24
CA SER A 781 9.23 29.02 -46.65
C SER A 781 9.15 30.25 -47.56
N GLU A 782 9.34 30.05 -48.85
CA GLU A 782 9.13 31.07 -49.88
C GLU A 782 7.70 31.65 -49.80
N LEU A 783 7.59 32.98 -49.72
CA LEU A 783 6.33 33.71 -49.62
C LEU A 783 5.88 34.31 -50.95
N SER A 784 6.79 34.51 -51.90
CA SER A 784 6.46 34.95 -53.26
C SER A 784 5.88 33.78 -54.07
N THR A 785 4.68 33.36 -53.69
CA THR A 785 3.89 32.35 -54.41
C THR A 785 2.71 33.04 -55.09
N SER A 786 2.22 32.46 -56.19
CA SER A 786 1.09 33.05 -56.93
C SER A 786 -0.14 33.29 -56.04
N GLY A 787 -0.38 32.45 -55.03
CA GLY A 787 -1.49 32.60 -54.09
C GLY A 787 -1.35 33.77 -53.11
N ASN A 788 -0.14 34.26 -52.87
CA ASN A 788 0.10 35.37 -51.95
C ASN A 788 0.07 36.75 -52.63
N TRP A 789 0.11 36.81 -53.97
CA TRP A 789 -0.03 38.06 -54.73
C TRP A 789 -1.50 38.49 -54.81
N VAL A 790 -1.96 39.19 -53.76
CA VAL A 790 -3.36 39.60 -53.54
C VAL A 790 -3.81 40.74 -54.46
N THR A 791 -2.88 41.55 -54.96
CA THR A 791 -3.12 42.49 -56.07
C THR A 791 -2.00 42.36 -57.09
N ASN A 792 -2.34 42.57 -58.36
CA ASN A 792 -1.43 42.41 -59.48
C ASN A 792 -1.85 43.33 -60.65
N GLY A 793 -1.07 43.37 -61.73
CA GLY A 793 -1.28 44.25 -62.89
C GLY A 793 -0.60 45.62 -62.80
N GLY A 794 0.13 45.89 -61.72
CA GLY A 794 0.97 47.07 -61.56
C GLY A 794 2.21 47.01 -62.46
N ARG A 795 2.56 48.14 -63.10
CA ARG A 795 3.72 48.24 -63.99
C ARG A 795 5.03 48.26 -63.20
N MET A 796 5.96 47.37 -63.53
CA MET A 796 7.32 47.38 -62.97
C MET A 796 8.33 48.04 -63.91
N ASP A 797 7.97 48.33 -65.16
CA ASP A 797 8.82 48.86 -66.23
C ASP A 797 9.06 50.39 -66.19
N ARG A 798 8.49 51.11 -65.21
CA ARG A 798 8.73 52.53 -64.95
C ARG A 798 9.88 52.78 -63.99
N SER A 799 10.65 53.85 -64.19
CA SER A 799 11.70 54.25 -63.25
C SER A 799 11.14 54.54 -61.86
N ILE A 800 11.81 54.06 -60.81
CA ILE A 800 11.48 54.40 -59.41
C ILE A 800 12.30 55.61 -58.99
N THR A 801 11.63 56.70 -58.61
CA THR A 801 12.24 57.95 -58.16
C THR A 801 11.83 58.29 -56.72
N GLY A 802 12.08 59.52 -56.25
CA GLY A 802 11.67 59.96 -54.91
C GLY A 802 12.70 59.69 -53.82
N ASP A 803 12.29 59.27 -52.61
CA ASP A 803 13.13 59.11 -51.41
C ASP A 803 13.09 57.67 -50.86
N PHE A 804 14.18 57.24 -50.21
CA PHE A 804 14.16 56.06 -49.35
C PHE A 804 13.90 56.49 -47.91
N THR A 805 12.86 55.93 -47.30
CA THR A 805 12.45 56.23 -45.92
C THR A 805 12.20 54.96 -45.12
N ILE A 806 12.61 54.95 -43.86
CA ILE A 806 12.23 53.97 -42.83
C ILE A 806 11.37 54.73 -41.81
N GLY A 807 10.25 54.16 -41.41
CA GLY A 807 9.32 54.81 -40.47
C GLY A 807 8.12 55.52 -41.13
N GLY A 808 7.96 55.41 -42.45
CA GLY A 808 6.81 55.94 -43.18
C GLY A 808 7.03 55.99 -44.69
N ARG A 809 6.01 56.47 -45.43
CA ARG A 809 6.08 56.88 -46.84
C ARG A 809 6.26 58.39 -46.90
N GLY A 810 7.50 58.86 -46.74
CA GLY A 810 7.73 60.26 -46.39
C GLY A 810 7.03 60.60 -45.06
N SER A 811 6.32 61.73 -44.99
CA SER A 811 5.53 62.13 -43.81
C SER A 811 4.15 61.44 -43.72
N ASN A 812 3.83 60.50 -44.61
CA ASN A 812 2.54 59.79 -44.65
C ASN A 812 2.68 58.33 -44.18
N ARG A 813 1.61 57.73 -43.64
CA ARG A 813 1.58 56.34 -43.15
C ARG A 813 2.72 56.03 -42.18
N SER A 814 2.89 56.87 -41.17
CA SER A 814 3.95 56.76 -40.17
C SER A 814 3.91 55.42 -39.42
N PHE A 815 5.08 54.85 -39.19
CA PHE A 815 5.24 53.59 -38.48
C PHE A 815 5.28 53.80 -36.96
N HIS A 816 4.72 52.84 -36.23
CA HIS A 816 4.76 52.73 -34.78
C HIS A 816 5.49 51.44 -34.40
N GLY A 817 6.71 51.56 -33.92
CA GLY A 817 7.55 50.42 -33.58
C GLY A 817 9.04 50.75 -33.67
N LYS A 818 9.88 49.72 -33.74
CA LYS A 818 11.34 49.85 -33.73
C LYS A 818 11.96 49.16 -34.94
N VAL A 819 13.06 49.68 -35.44
CA VAL A 819 13.87 49.02 -36.48
C VAL A 819 15.30 48.89 -35.97
N ALA A 820 15.83 47.67 -35.93
CA ALA A 820 17.18 47.38 -35.45
C ALA A 820 18.20 47.33 -36.60
N SER A 821 17.80 46.91 -37.79
CA SER A 821 18.68 46.94 -38.96
C SER A 821 17.93 47.02 -40.28
N MET A 822 18.60 47.56 -41.31
CA MET A 822 18.17 47.50 -42.70
C MET A 822 19.40 47.33 -43.60
N VAL A 823 19.39 46.29 -44.43
CA VAL A 823 20.42 45.99 -45.42
C VAL A 823 19.81 46.09 -46.81
N ILE A 824 20.50 46.74 -47.75
CA ILE A 824 20.13 46.80 -49.16
C ILE A 824 21.38 46.49 -49.98
N THR A 825 21.29 45.55 -50.93
CA THR A 825 22.45 45.17 -51.74
C THR A 825 22.08 44.85 -53.18
N THR A 826 23.04 44.99 -54.09
CA THR A 826 22.93 44.50 -55.46
C THR A 826 23.16 42.99 -55.53
N LEU A 827 22.52 42.37 -56.52
CA LEU A 827 22.87 41.03 -56.99
C LEU A 827 23.54 41.14 -58.36
N LYS A 828 24.36 40.13 -58.71
CA LYS A 828 24.98 40.02 -60.04
C LYS A 828 23.94 39.66 -61.09
N LEU A 829 24.19 39.99 -62.36
CA LEU A 829 23.38 39.53 -63.48
C LEU A 829 23.73 38.08 -63.81
N ASN A 830 22.74 37.31 -64.28
CA ASN A 830 22.89 35.91 -64.68
C ASN A 830 23.55 35.03 -63.60
N ASP A 831 23.27 35.31 -62.33
CA ASP A 831 23.87 34.60 -61.20
C ASP A 831 22.78 34.02 -60.30
N TYR A 832 23.15 33.05 -59.47
CA TYR A 832 22.22 32.44 -58.53
C TYR A 832 21.74 33.47 -57.50
N MET A 833 20.45 33.38 -57.17
CA MET A 833 19.89 34.10 -56.02
C MET A 833 20.54 33.60 -54.72
N PRO A 834 20.63 34.43 -53.67
CA PRO A 834 21.21 34.03 -52.38
C PRO A 834 20.63 32.74 -51.82
N THR A 835 21.50 31.91 -51.24
CA THR A 835 21.11 30.64 -50.60
C THR A 835 20.37 30.90 -49.29
N GLU A 836 19.63 29.91 -48.77
CA GLU A 836 18.93 30.05 -47.48
C GLU A 836 19.89 30.38 -46.32
N ALA A 837 21.12 29.85 -46.33
CA ALA A 837 22.14 30.17 -45.34
C ALA A 837 22.59 31.63 -45.43
N GLU A 838 22.83 32.13 -46.65
CA GLU A 838 23.17 33.53 -46.87
C GLU A 838 22.02 34.45 -46.45
N ILE A 839 20.77 34.10 -46.81
CA ILE A 839 19.58 34.87 -46.44
C ILE A 839 19.43 34.95 -44.92
N LYS A 840 19.54 33.81 -44.23
CA LYS A 840 19.45 33.76 -42.77
C LYS A 840 20.52 34.66 -42.16
N MET A 841 21.77 34.54 -42.59
CA MET A 841 22.88 35.35 -42.08
C MET A 841 22.71 36.84 -42.37
N MET A 842 22.20 37.22 -43.55
CA MET A 842 21.93 38.63 -43.89
C MET A 842 20.89 39.26 -42.96
N ILE A 843 19.96 38.47 -42.41
CA ILE A 843 18.96 38.92 -41.43
C ILE A 843 19.55 38.90 -40.01
N THR A 844 20.19 37.80 -39.59
CA THR A 844 20.57 37.56 -38.18
C THR A 844 21.95 38.09 -37.80
N ASP A 845 22.87 38.23 -38.76
CA ASP A 845 24.19 38.78 -38.52
C ASP A 845 24.73 39.51 -39.77
N PRO A 846 24.16 40.70 -40.11
CA PRO A 846 24.58 41.51 -41.25
C PRO A 846 26.10 41.72 -41.38
N LYS A 847 26.80 41.93 -40.27
CA LYS A 847 28.26 42.14 -40.27
C LYS A 847 29.00 40.88 -40.70
N LYS A 848 28.65 39.73 -40.13
CA LYS A 848 29.21 38.45 -40.56
C LYS A 848 28.83 38.09 -41.99
N TRP A 849 27.60 38.41 -42.41
CA TRP A 849 27.19 38.23 -43.80
C TRP A 849 28.05 39.05 -44.77
N GLU A 850 28.40 40.29 -44.44
CA GLU A 850 29.32 41.09 -45.25
C GLU A 850 30.70 40.43 -45.34
N ASP A 851 31.27 40.02 -44.19
CA ASP A 851 32.57 39.35 -44.13
C ASP A 851 32.60 38.06 -44.95
N ASP A 852 31.59 37.20 -44.79
CA ASP A 852 31.55 35.86 -45.39
C ASP A 852 31.15 35.87 -46.87
N TYR A 853 30.17 36.71 -47.27
CA TYR A 853 29.56 36.65 -48.60
C TYR A 853 29.89 37.84 -49.50
N ARG A 854 30.47 38.93 -48.97
CA ARG A 854 30.77 40.12 -49.76
C ARG A 854 32.26 40.39 -49.85
N VAL A 855 33.00 40.46 -48.75
CA VAL A 855 34.42 40.86 -48.76
C VAL A 855 35.23 39.97 -49.71
N GLY A 856 35.91 40.62 -50.67
CA GLY A 856 36.73 39.94 -51.69
C GLY A 856 35.95 39.31 -52.86
N GLN A 857 34.62 39.41 -52.87
CA GLN A 857 33.77 38.92 -53.96
C GLN A 857 33.46 40.00 -54.99
N TYR A 858 33.12 39.60 -56.21
CA TYR A 858 32.55 40.52 -57.20
C TYR A 858 31.07 40.77 -56.94
N VAL A 859 30.69 42.04 -56.82
CA VAL A 859 29.29 42.49 -56.73
C VAL A 859 28.94 43.38 -57.91
N ARG A 860 27.66 43.54 -58.23
CA ARG A 860 27.25 44.50 -59.25
C ARG A 860 27.38 45.93 -58.71
N ALA A 861 27.92 46.86 -59.50
CA ALA A 861 27.92 48.27 -59.12
C ALA A 861 26.49 48.80 -58.99
N GLY A 862 26.24 49.71 -58.03
CA GLY A 862 24.88 50.21 -57.72
C GLY A 862 24.12 50.74 -58.94
N ASN A 863 24.84 51.43 -59.85
CA ASN A 863 24.32 52.15 -61.00
C ASN A 863 24.59 51.51 -62.37
N SER A 864 25.13 50.30 -62.44
CA SER A 864 25.42 49.66 -63.73
C SER A 864 25.14 48.17 -63.73
N SER A 865 25.25 47.54 -64.90
CA SER A 865 25.24 46.08 -65.06
C SER A 865 26.63 45.46 -64.85
N SER A 866 27.67 46.28 -64.66
CA SER A 866 29.04 45.82 -64.48
C SER A 866 29.32 45.39 -63.04
N ASN A 867 30.28 44.47 -62.89
CA ASN A 867 30.73 44.01 -61.59
C ASN A 867 31.98 44.77 -61.12
N VAL A 868 32.09 44.97 -59.81
CA VAL A 868 33.22 45.57 -59.11
C VAL A 868 33.65 44.66 -57.96
N ASN A 869 34.93 44.69 -57.60
CA ASN A 869 35.40 43.96 -56.42
C ASN A 869 34.86 44.62 -55.15
N TYR A 870 34.32 43.82 -54.24
CA TYR A 870 33.80 44.32 -52.97
C TYR A 870 34.92 44.48 -51.96
N VAL A 871 35.14 45.73 -51.56
CA VAL A 871 36.10 46.11 -50.53
C VAL A 871 35.36 46.99 -49.53
N PRO A 872 35.27 46.58 -48.26
CA PRO A 872 34.60 47.38 -47.24
C PRO A 872 35.34 48.71 -47.06
N SER A 873 34.65 49.69 -46.50
CA SER A 873 35.15 51.06 -46.32
C SER A 873 35.58 51.75 -47.63
N SER A 874 34.93 51.42 -48.75
CA SER A 874 35.27 51.97 -50.07
C SER A 874 34.10 52.73 -50.72
N TRP A 875 34.45 53.86 -51.35
CA TRP A 875 33.53 54.62 -52.19
C TRP A 875 32.96 53.81 -53.36
N THR A 876 33.66 52.78 -53.84
CA THR A 876 33.21 52.04 -55.03
C THR A 876 31.97 51.18 -54.75
N VAL A 877 31.75 50.78 -53.49
CA VAL A 877 30.68 49.83 -53.13
C VAL A 877 29.63 50.38 -52.16
N HIS A 878 29.81 51.58 -51.62
CA HIS A 878 28.86 52.18 -50.67
C HIS A 878 27.43 52.31 -51.21
N GLY A 879 27.25 52.48 -52.53
CA GLY A 879 25.94 52.51 -53.20
C GLY A 879 25.49 51.15 -53.75
N ALA A 880 26.35 50.14 -53.70
CA ALA A 880 26.06 48.77 -54.13
C ALA A 880 25.59 47.90 -52.95
N SER A 881 26.17 48.08 -51.77
CA SER A 881 25.68 47.51 -50.51
C SER A 881 25.59 48.60 -49.46
N ILE A 882 24.50 48.57 -48.72
CA ILE A 882 24.16 49.53 -47.66
C ILE A 882 23.73 48.73 -46.45
N MET A 883 24.32 49.03 -45.29
CA MET A 883 24.00 48.40 -44.02
C MET A 883 23.78 49.48 -42.96
N TRP A 884 22.57 49.56 -42.41
CA TRP A 884 22.25 50.45 -41.30
C TRP A 884 21.90 49.60 -40.09
N LEU A 885 22.60 49.80 -38.97
CA LEU A 885 22.45 49.04 -37.72
C LEU A 885 21.78 49.86 -36.59
N MET A 886 21.16 50.98 -36.95
CA MET A 886 20.20 51.73 -36.14
C MET A 886 20.66 52.04 -34.70
N GLY A 887 21.94 52.42 -34.54
CA GLY A 887 22.55 52.72 -33.26
C GLY A 887 23.70 51.80 -32.87
N ASP A 888 23.75 50.58 -33.44
CA ASP A 888 24.88 49.64 -33.27
C ASP A 888 25.98 49.84 -34.31
N GLY A 889 25.77 50.70 -35.32
CA GLY A 889 26.76 51.02 -36.35
C GLY A 889 27.95 51.78 -35.77
N SER A 890 29.13 51.61 -36.36
CA SER A 890 30.41 52.08 -35.82
C SER A 890 30.47 53.60 -35.59
N MET A 891 29.65 54.36 -36.31
CA MET A 891 29.59 55.83 -36.27
C MET A 891 28.15 56.35 -36.05
N ASP A 892 27.23 55.48 -35.64
CA ASP A 892 25.84 55.84 -35.38
C ASP A 892 25.73 56.68 -34.11
N SER A 893 25.07 57.83 -34.20
CA SER A 893 24.67 58.63 -33.04
C SER A 893 23.61 59.62 -33.45
N TYR A 894 22.92 60.26 -32.50
CA TYR A 894 21.96 61.30 -32.85
C TYR A 894 22.63 62.50 -33.59
N SER A 895 23.87 62.86 -33.22
CA SER A 895 24.60 63.95 -33.88
C SER A 895 25.17 63.56 -35.25
N ASN A 896 25.57 62.29 -35.42
CA ASN A 896 26.10 61.76 -36.66
C ASN A 896 25.01 61.16 -37.58
N MET A 897 23.78 61.05 -37.10
CA MET A 897 22.68 60.27 -37.68
C MET A 897 23.04 58.78 -37.83
N ILE A 898 22.25 58.01 -38.59
CA ILE A 898 22.53 56.60 -38.86
C ILE A 898 23.39 56.46 -40.13
N ARG A 899 24.56 55.86 -39.98
CA ARG A 899 25.60 55.72 -41.02
C ARG A 899 25.49 54.39 -41.72
N ASN A 900 25.87 54.37 -43.00
CA ASN A 900 26.08 53.14 -43.72
C ASN A 900 27.37 52.47 -43.21
N ASP A 901 27.26 51.37 -42.45
CA ASP A 901 28.41 50.71 -41.81
C ASP A 901 29.43 50.18 -42.83
N VAL A 902 28.98 49.86 -44.06
CA VAL A 902 29.86 49.47 -45.20
C VAL A 902 30.89 50.56 -45.51
N TYR A 903 30.52 51.85 -45.43
CA TYR A 903 31.43 52.98 -45.59
C TYR A 903 31.02 54.12 -44.66
N SER A 904 31.29 53.94 -43.37
CA SER A 904 30.79 54.80 -42.28
C SER A 904 31.27 56.26 -42.33
N SER A 905 32.31 56.56 -43.11
CA SER A 905 32.80 57.94 -43.32
C SER A 905 31.99 58.75 -44.34
N ASP A 906 31.12 58.12 -45.15
CA ASP A 906 30.19 58.86 -46.01
C ASP A 906 29.13 59.60 -45.19
N GLN A 907 28.90 60.87 -45.55
CA GLN A 907 27.94 61.74 -44.88
C GLN A 907 26.84 62.27 -45.79
N ASN A 908 26.99 62.09 -47.09
CA ASN A 908 26.30 62.88 -48.09
C ASN A 908 25.44 62.04 -49.04
N TYR A 909 25.63 60.72 -49.07
CA TYR A 909 24.92 59.87 -50.04
C TYR A 909 24.06 58.79 -49.41
N THR A 910 24.62 57.99 -48.50
CA THR A 910 23.99 56.76 -47.99
C THR A 910 23.64 56.82 -46.51
N LYS A 911 23.96 57.91 -45.82
CA LYS A 911 23.50 58.18 -44.45
C LYS A 911 21.98 58.35 -44.40
N LEU A 912 21.33 57.88 -43.34
CA LEU A 912 19.94 58.22 -43.04
C LEU A 912 19.89 59.43 -42.11
N ASN A 913 19.22 60.50 -42.51
CA ASN A 913 18.87 61.61 -41.64
C ASN A 913 17.64 61.25 -40.79
N MET A 914 17.71 61.49 -39.49
CA MET A 914 16.59 61.32 -38.57
C MET A 914 15.71 62.57 -38.61
N ILE A 915 14.49 62.46 -39.15
CA ILE A 915 13.56 63.58 -39.31
C ILE A 915 12.42 63.47 -38.30
N SER A 916 12.18 64.56 -37.58
CA SER A 916 11.19 64.64 -36.48
C SER A 916 11.49 63.73 -35.29
N MET A 917 12.74 63.26 -35.17
CA MET A 917 13.19 62.36 -34.10
C MET A 917 14.09 63.12 -33.11
N VAL A 918 14.29 62.57 -31.91
CA VAL A 918 15.14 63.08 -30.83
C VAL A 918 16.20 62.05 -30.42
N SER A 919 17.16 62.45 -29.58
CA SER A 919 18.28 61.59 -29.19
C SER A 919 17.88 60.28 -28.52
N ASN A 920 16.76 60.29 -27.79
CA ASN A 920 16.25 59.12 -27.08
C ASN A 920 15.50 58.13 -27.98
N ASP A 921 15.36 58.44 -29.27
CA ASP A 921 14.79 57.50 -30.23
C ASP A 921 15.82 56.43 -30.65
N ILE A 922 17.11 56.60 -30.34
CA ILE A 922 18.08 55.50 -30.36
C ILE A 922 18.01 54.79 -29.00
N GLN A 923 17.31 53.65 -28.95
CA GLN A 923 17.03 52.95 -27.69
C GLN A 923 17.89 51.70 -27.52
N ASN A 924 18.19 51.38 -26.26
CA ASN A 924 18.71 50.07 -25.89
C ASN A 924 17.63 49.01 -26.07
N VAL A 925 17.97 47.89 -26.68
CA VAL A 925 17.08 46.74 -26.85
C VAL A 925 17.81 45.44 -26.53
N THR A 926 17.02 44.41 -26.23
CA THR A 926 17.46 43.02 -26.22
C THR A 926 16.63 42.30 -27.27
N ILE A 927 17.29 41.54 -28.14
CA ILE A 927 16.66 40.77 -29.21
C ILE A 927 17.00 39.31 -28.94
N ASN A 928 16.12 38.61 -28.21
CA ASN A 928 16.37 37.28 -27.69
C ASN A 928 16.94 36.32 -28.74
N GLY A 929 18.17 35.84 -28.58
CA GLY A 929 18.80 34.93 -29.54
C GLY A 929 19.52 35.60 -30.71
N LEU A 930 19.64 36.93 -30.69
CA LEU A 930 20.63 37.68 -31.46
C LEU A 930 21.62 38.46 -30.60
N SER A 931 21.12 39.03 -29.50
CA SER A 931 21.88 39.81 -28.51
C SER A 931 22.33 38.98 -27.32
#